data_AF-A0A9W9Z6M0-F1
#
_entry.id   AF-A0A9W9Z6M0-F1
#
_cell.length_a   1.000
_cell.length_b   1.000
_cell.length_c   1.000
_cell.angle_alpha   90.00
_cell.angle_beta   90.00
_cell.angle_gamma   90.00
#
_symmetry.space_group_name_H-M   'P 1'
#
loop_
_entity.id
_entity.type
_entity.pdbx_description
1 polymer ?
#
loop_
_entity_poly.entity_id
_entity_poly.type
_entity_poly.pdbx_seq_one_letter_code
_entity_poly.pdbx_strand_id
1 'polypeptide(L)'
;MDVLLMDNPYIIYESPDKSNIAYSVLYMSKDESLPKYFEWLVKELLEHEASGNDSLDNTMDSENIPVAAMNPWLVLAVVICQTAFSFKAVAGNCTGSCSCTDNGGEKGIHAKCTITDLKELSTFIRHALDVKSIEIFISGLDTVPKGSFSNFTNLVNLSLSNSSIRLITDGAFSDLNYLQRLDLSGNQLTKWEGNFTSSLPSLMYLDLSGNSHFKLPTPLFKLRMLKEIKGVTWNEPCANCLLVKNYTLEKGDFNNPSINIETTELQKGEYLVGNMADCRLNKLQASQEVAEFAKYGFFPQCLETNSACFKHDISVTPIHRCWDLDNKILYLEFLISPISMVLNLMVILVTLTTRTLRRNVTMLLTSNMALSDFLISLYTIILVSARLKPYTEFLLILEDLCNAIGFIWLTGQIVSIKTSIILTVERFLAVIYCMKPSVRMTRKIALGLVVFTWCLGVTVAVLPLVKISVYTGNTYCIPIRPIKDIPHSYELSVGLSLWGILLYFITIPLYVKIFLAVKKAGERAGVKRDGKLARRIGIMVLSNMLFFLVPIIIAFLWLTTNLRNTMSPQSREILTGVLPTLLFSVNSLINPLLYAFRAEKFKKAIKLKIDNICLRKGRSSSLSNSLSHQVTNKLRGRTISSDVIGNQLTANPGPKKTDGQLGTTRI
;
A
#
# COMPACT_ATOMS: atom_id res chain seq x y z
N MET A 1 -55.12 7.96 2.51
CA MET A 1 -53.91 8.73 2.84
C MET A 1 -53.27 8.05 4.03
N ASP A 2 -52.21 7.30 3.81
CA ASP A 2 -51.41 6.73 4.90
C ASP A 2 -50.44 7.82 5.40
N VAL A 3 -50.53 8.16 6.68
CA VAL A 3 -49.59 9.08 7.34
C VAL A 3 -48.43 8.23 7.88
N LEU A 4 -47.29 8.27 7.20
CA LEU A 4 -46.03 7.71 7.69
C LEU A 4 -45.34 8.73 8.61
N LEU A 5 -45.29 8.43 9.90
CA LEU A 5 -44.40 9.11 10.84
C LEU A 5 -43.02 8.43 10.79
N MET A 6 -41.98 9.14 10.32
CA MET A 6 -40.59 8.66 10.28
C MET A 6 -39.70 9.48 11.23
N ASP A 7 -38.80 8.79 11.95
CA ASP A 7 -37.98 9.34 13.04
C ASP A 7 -36.59 9.89 12.64
N ASN A 8 -36.25 10.08 11.35
CA ASN A 8 -34.97 10.72 10.97
C ASN A 8 -34.94 11.25 9.50
N PRO A 9 -34.36 12.43 9.19
CA PRO A 9 -34.61 13.15 7.93
C PRO A 9 -33.61 12.89 6.77
N TYR A 10 -32.81 11.82 6.76
CA TYR A 10 -31.80 11.60 5.71
C TYR A 10 -31.64 10.14 5.26
N ILE A 11 -32.68 9.49 4.72
CA ILE A 11 -32.51 8.31 3.86
C ILE A 11 -33.60 8.30 2.77
N ILE A 12 -33.18 8.37 1.50
CA ILE A 12 -34.03 8.19 0.32
C ILE A 12 -33.85 6.74 -0.14
N TYR A 13 -34.94 5.96 -0.22
CA TYR A 13 -34.95 4.66 -0.91
C TYR A 13 -35.58 4.82 -2.30
N GLU A 14 -34.79 4.60 -3.35
CA GLU A 14 -35.30 4.39 -4.72
C GLU A 14 -35.77 2.93 -4.86
N SER A 15 -37.04 2.74 -5.21
CA SER A 15 -37.58 1.45 -5.64
C SER A 15 -37.44 1.30 -7.17
N PRO A 16 -37.04 0.15 -7.72
CA PRO A 16 -36.61 0.05 -9.12
C PRO A 16 -37.73 0.03 -10.18
N ASP A 17 -39.00 -0.02 -9.80
CA ASP A 17 -40.10 -0.20 -10.75
C ASP A 17 -41.28 0.72 -10.45
N LYS A 18 -41.25 1.92 -11.05
CA LYS A 18 -42.38 2.72 -11.59
C LYS A 18 -41.97 4.20 -11.65
N SER A 19 -41.80 4.71 -12.87
CA SER A 19 -41.61 6.12 -13.15
C SER A 19 -42.91 6.90 -12.96
N ASN A 20 -42.79 8.08 -12.35
CA ASN A 20 -43.78 9.15 -12.14
C ASN A 20 -44.73 9.01 -10.95
N ILE A 21 -44.19 9.25 -9.74
CA ILE A 21 -44.98 9.86 -8.65
C ILE A 21 -44.12 10.97 -8.05
N ALA A 22 -44.57 12.22 -8.17
CA ALA A 22 -43.98 13.34 -7.45
C ALA A 22 -44.52 13.36 -6.02
N TYR A 23 -43.65 13.39 -5.02
CA TYR A 23 -44.05 13.57 -3.62
C TYR A 23 -43.64 14.98 -3.16
N SER A 24 -44.55 15.70 -2.53
CA SER A 24 -44.25 16.86 -1.70
C SER A 24 -44.23 16.42 -0.24
N VAL A 25 -43.11 16.67 0.46
CA VAL A 25 -42.96 16.37 1.88
C VAL A 25 -43.20 17.66 2.67
N LEU A 26 -44.22 17.66 3.53
CA LEU A 26 -44.53 18.76 4.44
C LEU A 26 -44.18 18.35 5.87
N TYR A 27 -43.47 19.23 6.57
CA TYR A 27 -42.96 18.98 7.92
C TYR A 27 -43.94 19.47 8.98
N MET A 28 -44.17 18.64 10.01
CA MET A 28 -44.94 19.00 11.20
C MET A 28 -43.99 19.23 12.38
N SER A 29 -44.18 20.34 13.11
CA SER A 29 -43.43 20.61 14.34
C SER A 29 -43.85 19.63 15.45
N LYS A 30 -42.91 19.22 16.32
CA LYS A 30 -43.10 18.19 17.35
C LYS A 30 -44.17 18.51 18.42
N ASP A 31 -44.63 19.76 18.47
CA ASP A 31 -45.50 20.28 19.54
C ASP A 31 -46.99 20.41 19.13
N GLU A 32 -47.37 20.04 17.90
CA GLU A 32 -48.78 20.10 17.45
C GLU A 32 -49.50 18.74 17.54
N SER A 33 -50.82 18.76 17.78
CA SER A 33 -51.63 17.55 17.85
C SER A 33 -52.17 17.15 16.47
N LEU A 34 -52.17 15.84 16.19
CA LEU A 34 -52.64 15.25 14.93
C LEU A 34 -54.01 15.80 14.44
N PRO A 35 -55.01 16.03 15.32
CA PRO A 35 -56.30 16.59 14.90
C PRO A 35 -56.21 18.02 14.36
N LYS A 36 -55.36 18.88 14.95
CA LYS A 36 -55.16 20.26 14.47
C LYS A 36 -54.44 20.30 13.13
N TYR A 37 -53.50 19.39 12.90
CA TYR A 37 -52.83 19.24 11.61
C TYR A 37 -53.81 18.88 10.50
N PHE A 38 -54.73 17.93 10.76
CA PHE A 38 -55.77 17.59 9.79
C PHE A 38 -56.75 18.74 9.53
N GLU A 39 -57.06 19.54 10.56
CA GLU A 39 -57.92 20.72 10.42
C GLU A 39 -57.25 21.81 9.56
N TRP A 40 -55.95 22.04 9.75
CA TRP A 40 -55.15 22.93 8.89
C TRP A 40 -55.04 22.39 7.45
N LEU A 41 -54.71 21.10 7.28
CA LEU A 41 -54.53 20.48 5.96
C LEU A 41 -55.81 20.53 5.11
N VAL A 42 -56.97 20.31 5.73
CA VAL A 42 -58.27 20.44 5.06
C VAL A 42 -58.50 21.88 4.61
N LYS A 43 -58.09 22.87 5.41
CA LYS A 43 -58.23 24.28 5.06
C LYS A 43 -57.32 24.68 3.89
N GLU A 44 -56.08 24.21 3.89
CA GLU A 44 -55.10 24.48 2.82
C GLU A 44 -55.53 23.84 1.48
N LEU A 45 -56.09 22.62 1.52
CA LEU A 45 -56.59 21.92 0.33
C LEU A 45 -57.85 22.57 -0.25
N LEU A 46 -58.71 23.13 0.60
CA LEU A 46 -59.90 23.88 0.16
C LEU A 46 -59.56 25.26 -0.41
N GLU A 47 -58.48 25.90 0.07
CA GLU A 47 -58.00 27.18 -0.49
C GLU A 47 -57.29 27.00 -1.85
N HIS A 48 -56.66 25.84 -2.10
CA HIS A 48 -55.98 25.55 -3.36
C HIS A 48 -56.92 25.19 -4.54
N GLU A 49 -58.15 24.71 -4.28
CA GLU A 49 -59.16 24.49 -5.33
C GLU A 49 -59.75 25.80 -5.89
N ALA A 50 -59.57 26.93 -5.20
CA ALA A 50 -60.13 28.21 -5.62
C ALA A 50 -59.25 29.01 -6.60
N SER A 51 -58.00 28.59 -6.88
CA SER A 51 -57.03 29.40 -7.65
C SER A 51 -56.31 28.69 -8.80
N GLY A 52 -56.95 27.71 -9.46
CA GLY A 52 -56.31 26.91 -10.52
C GLY A 52 -57.09 26.80 -11.83
N ASN A 53 -57.39 27.93 -12.49
CA ASN A 53 -57.62 27.95 -13.93
C ASN A 53 -56.25 27.86 -14.62
N ASP A 54 -55.96 26.78 -15.35
CA ASP A 54 -55.50 26.85 -16.75
C ASP A 54 -55.05 25.49 -17.33
N SER A 55 -55.69 25.19 -18.46
CA SER A 55 -55.18 24.55 -19.68
C SER A 55 -54.61 23.11 -19.70
N LEU A 56 -55.30 22.29 -20.51
CA LEU A 56 -54.82 21.27 -21.47
C LEU A 56 -53.94 20.11 -20.93
N ASP A 57 -54.11 18.84 -21.31
CA ASP A 57 -54.66 18.27 -22.55
C ASP A 57 -55.07 16.80 -22.34
N ASN A 58 -55.93 16.35 -23.24
CA ASN A 58 -56.63 15.07 -23.28
C ASN A 58 -55.76 13.89 -23.76
N THR A 59 -56.13 12.68 -23.33
CA THR A 59 -56.37 11.46 -24.16
C THR A 59 -56.71 10.30 -23.21
N MET A 60 -58.00 9.99 -22.98
CA MET A 60 -58.86 8.97 -23.67
C MET A 60 -58.37 7.53 -23.41
N ASP A 61 -59.15 6.54 -22.91
CA ASP A 61 -60.61 6.29 -22.84
C ASP A 61 -60.87 5.23 -21.73
N SER A 62 -61.85 5.32 -20.81
CA SER A 62 -63.33 5.31 -20.88
C SER A 62 -63.94 3.91 -20.63
N GLU A 63 -64.68 3.73 -19.53
CA GLU A 63 -66.02 3.12 -19.50
C GLU A 63 -66.70 3.22 -18.10
N ASN A 64 -67.60 4.22 -18.00
CA ASN A 64 -68.98 4.18 -17.49
C ASN A 64 -69.39 4.01 -15.99
N ILE A 65 -69.74 5.16 -15.38
CA ILE A 65 -70.99 5.64 -14.68
C ILE A 65 -71.66 4.84 -13.51
N PRO A 66 -72.58 5.44 -12.70
CA PRO A 66 -72.54 6.53 -11.68
C PRO A 66 -72.96 6.04 -10.25
N VAL A 67 -72.73 6.84 -9.19
CA VAL A 67 -73.67 6.85 -8.04
C VAL A 67 -73.94 8.28 -7.57
N ALA A 68 -75.23 8.54 -7.44
CA ALA A 68 -75.86 9.79 -7.10
C ALA A 68 -75.67 10.22 -5.63
N ALA A 69 -75.79 11.53 -5.46
CA ALA A 69 -76.17 12.28 -4.26
C ALA A 69 -76.81 11.49 -3.09
N MET A 70 -76.18 11.58 -1.91
CA MET A 70 -76.83 11.50 -0.59
C MET A 70 -76.16 12.54 0.32
N ASN A 71 -76.73 13.74 0.45
CA ASN A 71 -77.73 14.20 1.44
C ASN A 71 -77.08 14.74 2.76
N PRO A 72 -77.18 16.05 3.07
CA PRO A 72 -76.50 16.71 4.21
C PRO A 72 -77.01 16.36 5.62
N TRP A 73 -77.82 15.32 5.78
CA TRP A 73 -78.50 14.99 7.04
C TRP A 73 -77.88 13.83 7.84
N LEU A 74 -76.74 13.28 7.40
CA LEU A 74 -76.04 12.19 8.12
C LEU A 74 -74.98 12.67 9.13
N VAL A 75 -74.67 13.98 9.16
CA VAL A 75 -73.74 14.57 10.14
C VAL A 75 -74.42 14.92 11.47
N LEU A 76 -75.76 14.89 11.53
CA LEU A 76 -76.52 15.25 12.74
C LEU A 76 -76.90 14.05 13.64
N ALA A 77 -76.52 12.82 13.29
CA ALA A 77 -76.87 11.61 14.05
C ALA A 77 -75.75 11.07 14.97
N VAL A 78 -74.56 11.69 14.98
CA VAL A 78 -73.43 11.26 15.84
C VAL A 78 -73.32 12.10 17.14
N VAL A 79 -74.14 13.14 17.31
CA VAL A 79 -74.09 14.03 18.49
C VAL A 79 -75.13 13.70 19.58
N ILE A 80 -76.03 12.72 19.38
CA ILE A 80 -77.01 12.31 20.41
C ILE A 80 -76.94 10.81 20.70
N CYS A 81 -75.74 10.33 21.02
CA CYS A 81 -75.59 9.03 21.71
C CYS A 81 -74.49 9.10 22.78
N GLN A 82 -74.51 10.16 23.60
CA GLN A 82 -73.66 10.30 24.79
C GLN A 82 -74.32 9.80 26.10
N THR A 83 -75.46 9.12 26.05
CA THR A 83 -76.05 8.53 27.26
C THR A 83 -76.63 7.15 26.99
N ALA A 84 -75.77 6.14 26.91
CA ALA A 84 -76.01 4.77 27.40
C ALA A 84 -74.98 3.79 26.81
N PHE A 85 -73.74 3.81 27.30
CA PHE A 85 -72.94 2.58 27.36
C PHE A 85 -72.09 2.61 28.63
N SER A 86 -72.67 2.00 29.66
CA SER A 86 -72.03 1.27 30.75
C SER A 86 -70.59 1.64 31.10
N PHE A 87 -70.42 2.37 32.21
CA PHE A 87 -69.31 2.11 33.12
C PHE A 87 -69.41 0.66 33.61
N LYS A 88 -68.78 -0.27 32.88
CA LYS A 88 -68.04 -1.33 33.56
C LYS A 88 -66.67 -0.74 33.82
N ALA A 89 -66.37 -0.48 35.09
CA ALA A 89 -64.99 -0.31 35.52
C ALA A 89 -64.23 -1.57 35.08
N VAL A 90 -63.47 -1.48 33.99
CA VAL A 90 -62.37 -2.42 33.76
C VAL A 90 -61.37 -2.07 34.85
N ALA A 91 -61.16 -2.98 35.79
CA ALA A 91 -60.09 -2.87 36.75
C ALA A 91 -58.80 -2.60 35.97
N GLY A 92 -58.15 -1.45 36.19
CA GLY A 92 -56.89 -1.15 35.50
C GLY A 92 -55.88 -2.27 35.76
N ASN A 93 -55.20 -2.73 34.71
CA ASN A 93 -54.16 -3.77 34.82
C ASN A 93 -53.01 -3.36 35.77
N CYS A 94 -52.89 -2.07 36.08
CA CYS A 94 -51.97 -1.55 37.08
C CYS A 94 -52.64 -0.53 38.01
N THR A 95 -52.09 -0.40 39.21
CA THR A 95 -52.57 0.52 40.25
C THR A 95 -51.42 1.30 40.87
N GLY A 96 -51.70 2.49 41.41
CA GLY A 96 -50.74 3.27 42.19
C GLY A 96 -49.59 3.80 41.35
N SER A 97 -48.35 3.42 41.71
CA SER A 97 -47.11 3.96 41.14
C SER A 97 -46.71 3.41 39.76
N CYS A 98 -47.60 2.64 39.12
CA CYS A 98 -47.40 2.08 37.78
C CYS A 98 -48.54 2.49 36.84
N SER A 99 -48.18 2.94 35.64
CA SER A 99 -49.10 3.19 34.53
C SER A 99 -48.94 2.09 33.50
N CYS A 100 -50.05 1.45 33.10
CA CYS A 100 -50.03 0.36 32.14
C CYS A 100 -50.90 0.65 30.93
N THR A 101 -50.30 0.46 29.76
CA THR A 101 -50.95 0.62 28.46
C THR A 101 -51.08 -0.76 27.83
N ASP A 102 -52.31 -1.17 27.56
CA ASP A 102 -52.57 -2.35 26.75
C ASP A 102 -52.46 -1.96 25.27
N ASN A 103 -51.45 -2.51 24.60
CA ASN A 103 -51.19 -2.21 23.21
C ASN A 103 -51.98 -3.14 22.26
N GLY A 104 -52.79 -4.07 22.80
CA GLY A 104 -53.59 -5.03 22.04
C GLY A 104 -52.77 -6.11 21.31
N GLY A 105 -53.31 -7.32 21.23
CA GLY A 105 -52.74 -8.43 20.44
C GLY A 105 -51.39 -8.98 20.97
N GLU A 106 -50.51 -9.42 20.06
CA GLU A 106 -49.22 -10.07 20.38
C GLU A 106 -48.20 -9.18 21.14
N LYS A 107 -48.45 -7.86 21.21
CA LYS A 107 -47.54 -6.89 21.85
C LYS A 107 -47.69 -6.82 23.37
N GLY A 108 -48.78 -7.35 23.94
CA GLY A 108 -49.06 -7.44 25.38
C GLY A 108 -49.05 -6.09 26.12
N ILE A 109 -49.00 -6.16 27.45
CA ILE A 109 -49.07 -4.98 28.33
C ILE A 109 -47.68 -4.33 28.45
N HIS A 110 -47.63 -3.02 28.30
CA HIS A 110 -46.46 -2.19 28.65
C HIS A 110 -46.71 -1.47 29.98
N ALA A 111 -45.81 -1.64 30.95
CA ALA A 111 -45.89 -1.04 32.26
C ALA A 111 -44.75 -0.03 32.47
N LYS A 112 -45.09 1.17 32.91
CA LYS A 112 -44.15 2.21 33.32
C LYS A 112 -44.33 2.48 34.80
N CYS A 113 -43.30 2.21 35.60
CA CYS A 113 -43.37 2.21 37.07
C CYS A 113 -42.37 3.18 37.68
N THR A 114 -42.80 3.92 38.70
CA THR A 114 -41.93 4.76 39.54
C THR A 114 -42.01 4.25 40.98
N ILE A 115 -41.13 3.33 41.35
CA ILE A 115 -41.20 2.59 42.62
C ILE A 115 -40.00 2.85 43.52
N THR A 116 -40.14 2.58 44.82
CA THR A 116 -39.08 2.76 45.82
C THR A 116 -38.35 1.45 46.17
N ASP A 117 -39.01 0.30 46.02
CA ASP A 117 -38.44 -1.03 46.19
C ASP A 117 -38.95 -1.96 45.08
N LEU A 118 -38.04 -2.71 44.43
CA LEU A 118 -38.35 -3.71 43.40
C LEU A 118 -39.31 -4.80 43.91
N LYS A 119 -39.33 -5.10 45.21
CA LYS A 119 -40.26 -6.09 45.79
C LYS A 119 -41.73 -5.68 45.63
N GLU A 120 -42.01 -4.38 45.62
CA GLU A 120 -43.37 -3.86 45.49
C GLU A 120 -43.91 -3.96 44.05
N LEU A 121 -43.06 -4.21 43.06
CA LEU A 121 -43.44 -4.25 41.65
C LEU A 121 -44.60 -5.23 41.37
N SER A 122 -44.60 -6.37 42.04
CA SER A 122 -45.66 -7.38 41.91
C SER A 122 -47.00 -6.96 42.51
N THR A 123 -47.02 -5.99 43.41
CA THR A 123 -48.24 -5.48 44.06
C THR A 123 -48.98 -4.48 43.17
N PHE A 124 -48.25 -3.76 42.32
CA PHE A 124 -48.79 -2.69 41.47
C PHE A 124 -49.30 -3.18 40.12
N ILE A 125 -48.96 -4.42 39.71
CA ILE A 125 -49.32 -5.00 38.43
C ILE A 125 -50.23 -6.21 38.65
N ARG A 126 -51.52 -6.07 38.30
CA ARG A 126 -52.51 -7.13 38.35
C ARG A 126 -52.45 -7.82 36.99
N HIS A 127 -52.03 -9.09 36.93
CA HIS A 127 -51.74 -9.88 35.70
C HIS A 127 -50.30 -9.78 35.15
N ALA A 128 -49.31 -10.14 35.97
CA ALA A 128 -47.89 -10.15 35.59
C ALA A 128 -47.52 -11.02 34.37
N LEU A 129 -48.33 -12.05 34.06
CA LEU A 129 -48.09 -12.96 32.92
C LEU A 129 -48.41 -12.32 31.55
N ASP A 130 -49.23 -11.28 31.51
CA ASP A 130 -49.63 -10.59 30.27
C ASP A 130 -48.70 -9.41 29.94
N VAL A 131 -47.75 -9.13 30.83
CA VAL A 131 -46.78 -8.04 30.67
C VAL A 131 -45.63 -8.45 29.78
N LYS A 132 -45.41 -7.67 28.72
CA LYS A 132 -44.34 -7.87 27.74
C LYS A 132 -43.23 -6.85 27.85
N SER A 133 -43.50 -5.67 28.42
CA SER A 133 -42.51 -4.59 28.50
C SER A 133 -42.63 -3.84 29.82
N ILE A 134 -41.54 -3.69 30.56
CA ILE A 134 -41.50 -2.93 31.83
C ILE A 134 -40.40 -1.87 31.76
N GLU A 135 -40.73 -0.62 32.10
CA GLU A 135 -39.80 0.47 32.31
C GLU A 135 -39.89 0.91 33.78
N ILE A 136 -38.77 0.86 34.51
CA ILE A 136 -38.71 1.17 35.95
C ILE A 136 -37.80 2.37 36.17
N PHE A 137 -38.35 3.37 36.86
CA PHE A 137 -37.60 4.48 37.41
C PHE A 137 -37.56 4.34 38.92
N ILE A 138 -36.35 4.13 39.46
CA ILE A 138 -36.12 4.02 40.89
C ILE A 138 -34.91 4.86 41.28
N SER A 139 -35.11 5.76 42.24
CA SER A 139 -34.04 6.62 42.73
C SER A 139 -33.20 5.85 43.75
N GLY A 140 -31.95 5.54 43.41
CA GLY A 140 -30.97 4.95 44.33
C GLY A 140 -31.02 3.43 44.46
N LEU A 141 -31.44 2.70 43.42
CA LEU A 141 -31.35 1.24 43.39
C LEU A 141 -29.89 0.82 43.20
N ASP A 142 -29.14 0.68 44.30
CA ASP A 142 -27.71 0.34 44.25
C ASP A 142 -27.46 -1.09 43.71
N THR A 143 -28.35 -2.04 44.04
CA THR A 143 -28.21 -3.45 43.70
C THR A 143 -29.50 -4.03 43.14
N VAL A 144 -29.43 -4.87 42.09
CA VAL A 144 -30.56 -5.69 41.62
C VAL A 144 -30.48 -7.07 42.28
N PRO A 145 -31.37 -7.41 43.24
CA PRO A 145 -31.33 -8.68 43.94
C PRO A 145 -31.89 -9.85 43.12
N LYS A 146 -31.49 -11.07 43.48
CA LYS A 146 -32.00 -12.32 42.90
C LYS A 146 -33.53 -12.39 42.94
N GLY A 147 -34.14 -12.81 41.84
CA GLY A 147 -35.58 -13.04 41.76
C GLY A 147 -36.44 -11.76 41.73
N SER A 148 -35.84 -10.59 41.50
CA SER A 148 -36.57 -9.31 41.42
C SER A 148 -37.71 -9.32 40.38
N PHE A 149 -37.59 -10.17 39.35
CA PHE A 149 -38.53 -10.25 38.23
C PHE A 149 -39.17 -11.62 38.04
N SER A 150 -39.11 -12.52 39.04
CA SER A 150 -39.55 -13.92 38.90
C SER A 150 -41.03 -14.09 38.52
N ASN A 151 -41.87 -13.09 38.80
CA ASN A 151 -43.29 -13.10 38.47
C ASN A 151 -43.59 -12.69 37.01
N PHE A 152 -42.61 -12.15 36.29
CA PHE A 152 -42.74 -11.59 34.94
C PHE A 152 -42.07 -12.50 33.89
N THR A 153 -42.39 -13.79 33.91
CA THR A 153 -41.71 -14.81 33.08
C THR A 153 -41.86 -14.59 31.57
N ASN A 154 -42.94 -13.90 31.14
CA ASN A 154 -43.25 -13.62 29.73
C ASN A 154 -42.62 -12.31 29.20
N LEU A 155 -41.80 -11.63 30.00
CA LEU A 155 -41.23 -10.32 29.70
C LEU A 155 -40.30 -10.36 28.47
N VAL A 156 -40.44 -9.38 27.58
CA VAL A 156 -39.65 -9.23 26.35
C VAL A 156 -38.71 -8.02 26.43
N ASN A 157 -39.17 -6.92 27.03
CA ASN A 157 -38.37 -5.70 27.20
C ASN A 157 -38.32 -5.29 28.68
N LEU A 158 -37.13 -4.99 29.18
CA LEU A 158 -36.92 -4.47 30.52
C LEU A 158 -35.99 -3.25 30.46
N SER A 159 -36.42 -2.12 31.00
CA SER A 159 -35.57 -0.96 31.21
C SER A 159 -35.45 -0.65 32.70
N LEU A 160 -34.20 -0.55 33.14
CA LEU A 160 -33.75 -0.13 34.47
C LEU A 160 -32.79 1.06 34.33
N SER A 161 -33.00 1.89 33.31
CA SER A 161 -32.10 3.01 33.02
C SER A 161 -32.16 4.07 34.11
N ASN A 162 -31.07 4.84 34.26
CA ASN A 162 -30.97 5.97 35.19
C ASN A 162 -31.34 5.66 36.65
N SER A 163 -31.11 4.43 37.11
CA SER A 163 -31.53 3.95 38.43
C SER A 163 -30.39 3.92 39.47
N SER A 164 -29.21 4.42 39.11
CA SER A 164 -27.98 4.42 39.95
C SER A 164 -27.47 3.02 40.33
N ILE A 165 -27.75 2.01 39.51
CA ILE A 165 -27.35 0.62 39.77
C ILE A 165 -25.83 0.46 39.69
N ARG A 166 -25.24 -0.17 40.72
CA ARG A 166 -23.81 -0.51 40.79
C ARG A 166 -23.52 -1.99 40.65
N LEU A 167 -24.39 -2.83 41.19
CA LEU A 167 -24.21 -4.29 41.25
C LEU A 167 -25.45 -5.04 40.76
N ILE A 168 -25.25 -6.00 39.87
CA ILE A 168 -26.28 -6.98 39.50
C ILE A 168 -25.88 -8.31 40.11
N THR A 169 -26.73 -8.87 41.00
CA THR A 169 -26.44 -10.12 41.71
C THR A 169 -26.71 -11.36 40.84
N ASP A 170 -26.11 -12.50 41.20
CA ASP A 170 -26.37 -13.76 40.51
C ASP A 170 -27.85 -14.15 40.59
N GLY A 171 -28.45 -14.45 39.43
CA GLY A 171 -29.87 -14.74 39.29
C GLY A 171 -30.82 -13.53 39.44
N ALA A 172 -30.31 -12.30 39.35
CA ALA A 172 -31.14 -11.09 39.29
C ALA A 172 -32.23 -11.16 38.20
N PHE A 173 -31.88 -11.75 37.05
CA PHE A 173 -32.75 -11.93 35.89
C PHE A 173 -33.15 -13.40 35.67
N SER A 174 -33.09 -14.24 36.70
CA SER A 174 -33.58 -15.61 36.60
C SER A 174 -35.06 -15.62 36.18
N ASP A 175 -35.45 -16.66 35.45
CA ASP A 175 -36.81 -16.89 34.93
C ASP A 175 -37.25 -15.99 33.75
N LEU A 176 -36.42 -15.03 33.31
CA LEU A 176 -36.68 -14.15 32.17
C LEU A 176 -36.32 -14.79 30.81
N ASN A 177 -36.90 -15.96 30.53
CA ASN A 177 -36.55 -16.78 29.36
C ASN A 177 -36.85 -16.11 28.00
N TYR A 178 -37.81 -15.18 27.96
CA TYR A 178 -38.24 -14.51 26.73
C TYR A 178 -37.69 -13.08 26.57
N LEU A 179 -36.84 -12.62 27.50
CA LEU A 179 -36.32 -11.26 27.46
C LEU A 179 -35.41 -11.08 26.25
N GLN A 180 -35.73 -10.12 25.39
CA GLN A 180 -35.00 -9.78 24.17
C GLN A 180 -34.24 -8.46 24.29
N ARG A 181 -34.76 -7.49 25.03
CA ARG A 181 -34.15 -6.17 25.22
C ARG A 181 -33.97 -5.87 26.70
N LEU A 182 -32.75 -5.54 27.08
CA LEU A 182 -32.40 -5.08 28.42
C LEU A 182 -31.68 -3.75 28.33
N ASP A 183 -32.26 -2.72 28.93
CA ASP A 183 -31.69 -1.38 29.01
C ASP A 183 -31.21 -1.12 30.44
N LEU A 184 -29.90 -0.97 30.59
CA LEU A 184 -29.20 -0.62 31.83
C LEU A 184 -28.43 0.71 31.69
N SER A 185 -28.82 1.54 30.71
CA SER A 185 -28.13 2.79 30.42
C SER A 185 -28.24 3.80 31.56
N GLY A 186 -27.25 4.70 31.67
CA GLY A 186 -27.23 5.76 32.67
C GLY A 186 -27.11 5.28 34.12
N ASN A 187 -26.59 4.07 34.33
CA ASN A 187 -26.28 3.53 35.65
C ASN A 187 -24.79 3.71 36.01
N GLN A 188 -24.38 3.20 37.17
CA GLN A 188 -23.00 3.24 37.67
C GLN A 188 -22.43 1.82 37.81
N LEU A 189 -22.73 0.94 36.84
CA LEU A 189 -22.41 -0.48 36.95
C LEU A 189 -20.91 -0.70 37.11
N THR A 190 -20.56 -1.49 38.11
CA THR A 190 -19.17 -1.91 38.37
C THR A 190 -19.00 -3.40 38.18
N LYS A 191 -20.03 -4.19 38.46
CA LYS A 191 -19.98 -5.65 38.41
C LYS A 191 -21.36 -6.25 38.11
N TRP A 192 -21.34 -7.33 37.34
CA TRP A 192 -22.47 -8.22 37.14
C TRP A 192 -22.02 -9.62 37.53
N GLU A 193 -22.58 -10.15 38.61
CA GLU A 193 -22.22 -11.44 39.19
C GLU A 193 -22.98 -12.60 38.55
N GLY A 194 -22.37 -13.79 38.61
CA GLY A 194 -23.02 -15.03 38.21
C GLY A 194 -22.89 -15.41 36.75
N ASN A 195 -23.59 -16.47 36.37
CA ASN A 195 -23.62 -16.97 35.00
C ASN A 195 -24.99 -16.68 34.38
N PHE A 196 -25.10 -15.53 33.73
CA PHE A 196 -26.36 -15.06 33.10
C PHE A 196 -26.65 -15.73 31.74
N THR A 197 -25.78 -16.61 31.23
CA THR A 197 -26.05 -17.36 29.99
C THR A 197 -27.26 -18.30 30.10
N SER A 198 -27.56 -18.78 31.30
CA SER A 198 -28.76 -19.57 31.58
C SER A 198 -30.00 -18.73 31.89
N SER A 199 -29.82 -17.50 32.38
CA SER A 199 -30.93 -16.64 32.81
C SER A 199 -31.48 -15.76 31.68
N LEU A 200 -30.68 -15.50 30.64
CA LEU A 200 -31.03 -14.61 29.53
C LEU A 200 -30.88 -15.29 28.15
N PRO A 201 -31.51 -16.45 27.91
CA PRO A 201 -31.28 -17.24 26.69
C PRO A 201 -31.75 -16.55 25.40
N SER A 202 -32.74 -15.66 25.49
CA SER A 202 -33.35 -14.96 24.35
C SER A 202 -32.86 -13.53 24.14
N LEU A 203 -31.91 -13.05 24.96
CA LEU A 203 -31.48 -11.65 24.92
C LEU A 203 -30.81 -11.33 23.58
N MET A 204 -31.29 -10.29 22.91
CA MET A 204 -30.81 -9.82 21.60
C MET A 204 -30.13 -8.46 21.68
N TYR A 205 -30.61 -7.55 22.53
CA TYR A 205 -30.11 -6.18 22.61
C TYR A 205 -29.84 -5.83 24.08
N LEU A 206 -28.63 -5.34 24.34
CA LEU A 206 -28.22 -4.85 25.65
C LEU A 206 -27.72 -3.41 25.53
N ASP A 207 -28.27 -2.51 26.33
CA ASP A 207 -27.78 -1.14 26.43
C ASP A 207 -27.04 -0.92 27.75
N LEU A 208 -25.76 -0.57 27.66
CA LEU A 208 -24.88 -0.24 28.80
C LEU A 208 -24.38 1.20 28.73
N SER A 209 -24.94 2.03 27.85
CA SER A 209 -24.50 3.42 27.63
C SER A 209 -24.47 4.18 28.95
N GLY A 210 -23.42 4.98 29.18
CA GLY A 210 -23.24 5.70 30.45
C GLY A 210 -22.67 4.90 31.62
N ASN A 211 -22.34 3.61 31.44
CA ASN A 211 -21.62 2.80 32.45
C ASN A 211 -20.11 2.72 32.14
N SER A 212 -19.41 3.87 32.14
CA SER A 212 -18.02 4.00 31.66
C SER A 212 -16.99 3.10 32.37
N HIS A 213 -17.25 2.69 33.61
CA HIS A 213 -16.34 1.84 34.40
C HIS A 213 -16.69 0.35 34.34
N PHE A 214 -17.78 -0.02 33.66
CA PHE A 214 -18.23 -1.41 33.58
C PHE A 214 -17.40 -2.20 32.57
N LYS A 215 -16.58 -3.13 33.06
CA LYS A 215 -15.87 -4.08 32.19
C LYS A 215 -16.80 -5.22 31.83
N LEU A 216 -16.95 -5.46 30.54
CA LEU A 216 -17.79 -6.55 30.03
C LEU A 216 -17.26 -7.91 30.48
N PRO A 217 -18.08 -8.71 31.18
CA PRO A 217 -17.71 -10.07 31.53
C PRO A 217 -17.80 -11.01 30.31
N THR A 218 -16.78 -11.85 30.10
CA THR A 218 -16.72 -12.81 28.97
C THR A 218 -17.99 -13.69 28.77
N PRO A 219 -18.70 -14.13 29.82
CA PRO A 219 -19.97 -14.85 29.66
C PRO A 219 -21.02 -14.11 28.82
N LEU A 220 -20.98 -12.78 28.75
CA LEU A 220 -21.94 -12.00 27.96
C LEU A 220 -21.80 -12.27 26.47
N PHE A 221 -20.56 -12.36 25.98
CA PHE A 221 -20.28 -12.67 24.58
C PHE A 221 -20.69 -14.09 24.18
N LYS A 222 -20.93 -14.98 25.16
CA LYS A 222 -21.38 -16.36 24.94
C LYS A 222 -22.91 -16.47 24.76
N LEU A 223 -23.66 -15.39 24.97
CA LEU A 223 -25.10 -15.38 24.72
C LEU A 223 -25.36 -15.63 23.23
N ARG A 224 -26.13 -16.67 22.93
CA ARG A 224 -26.33 -17.16 21.56
C ARG A 224 -27.10 -16.15 20.72
N MET A 225 -28.19 -15.61 21.28
CA MET A 225 -29.13 -14.70 20.61
C MET A 225 -28.68 -13.23 20.62
N LEU A 226 -27.65 -12.89 21.39
CA LEU A 226 -27.21 -11.50 21.54
C LEU A 226 -26.67 -10.97 20.21
N LYS A 227 -27.25 -9.88 19.73
CA LYS A 227 -26.91 -9.23 18.46
C LYS A 227 -26.12 -7.95 18.68
N GLU A 228 -26.50 -7.15 19.66
CA GLU A 228 -25.94 -5.83 19.87
C GLU A 228 -25.70 -5.52 21.35
N ILE A 229 -24.57 -4.87 21.63
CA ILE A 229 -24.26 -4.29 22.93
C ILE A 229 -23.88 -2.82 22.71
N LYS A 230 -24.69 -1.91 23.24
CA LYS A 230 -24.44 -0.47 23.18
C LYS A 230 -23.67 0.01 24.41
N GLY A 231 -22.87 1.06 24.23
CA GLY A 231 -22.24 1.76 25.34
C GLY A 231 -20.97 1.12 25.90
N VAL A 232 -20.34 0.25 25.13
CA VAL A 232 -19.17 -0.51 25.57
C VAL A 232 -17.93 0.37 25.65
N THR A 233 -17.20 0.29 26.76
CA THR A 233 -15.96 1.04 26.96
C THR A 233 -14.88 0.11 27.51
N TRP A 234 -13.73 0.02 26.83
CA TRP A 234 -12.55 -0.75 27.33
C TRP A 234 -11.31 0.11 27.53
N ASN A 235 -11.20 1.23 26.82
CA ASN A 235 -10.19 2.26 27.03
C ASN A 235 -10.78 3.64 26.72
N GLU A 236 -10.05 4.70 27.07
CA GLU A 236 -10.50 6.09 26.88
C GLU A 236 -10.73 6.45 25.39
N PRO A 237 -9.83 6.08 24.44
CA PRO A 237 -10.08 6.32 23.02
C PRO A 237 -11.31 5.58 22.44
N CYS A 238 -11.67 4.44 23.01
CA CYS A 238 -12.77 3.56 22.59
C CYS A 238 -13.89 3.52 23.64
N ALA A 239 -14.44 4.70 23.95
CA ALA A 239 -15.60 4.83 24.82
C ALA A 239 -16.93 4.77 24.05
N ASN A 240 -17.97 4.30 24.74
CA ASN A 240 -19.36 4.30 24.25
C ASN A 240 -19.55 3.60 22.89
N CYS A 241 -18.78 2.55 22.63
CA CYS A 241 -18.78 1.82 21.38
C CYS A 241 -20.00 0.89 21.26
N LEU A 242 -20.49 0.71 20.03
CA LEU A 242 -21.48 -0.30 19.69
C LEU A 242 -20.77 -1.56 19.19
N LEU A 243 -21.01 -2.68 19.88
CA LEU A 243 -20.59 -4.01 19.43
C LEU A 243 -21.73 -4.70 18.69
N VAL A 244 -21.50 -5.10 17.43
CA VAL A 244 -22.50 -5.78 16.60
C VAL A 244 -22.01 -7.17 16.21
N LYS A 245 -22.85 -8.19 16.42
CA LYS A 245 -22.53 -9.58 16.09
C LYS A 245 -22.78 -9.87 14.62
N ASN A 246 -21.92 -10.67 13.99
CA ASN A 246 -21.99 -11.05 12.57
C ASN A 246 -22.04 -9.84 11.62
N TYR A 247 -21.38 -8.75 12.01
CA TYR A 247 -21.28 -7.56 11.19
C TYR A 247 -20.43 -7.84 9.95
N THR A 248 -21.00 -7.66 8.76
CA THR A 248 -20.27 -7.66 7.49
C THR A 248 -20.04 -6.23 7.07
N LEU A 249 -18.78 -5.84 6.95
CA LEU A 249 -18.42 -4.54 6.39
C LEU A 249 -18.76 -4.53 4.90
N GLU A 250 -19.77 -3.75 4.52
CA GLU A 250 -20.05 -3.49 3.11
C GLU A 250 -18.97 -2.56 2.53
N LYS A 251 -18.79 -2.60 1.20
CA LYS A 251 -17.82 -1.77 0.49
C LYS A 251 -18.07 -0.28 0.77
N GLY A 252 -17.34 0.33 1.68
CA GLY A 252 -17.43 1.78 1.91
C GLY A 252 -16.87 2.30 3.23
N ASP A 253 -16.92 1.52 4.31
CA ASP A 253 -16.69 2.04 5.66
C ASP A 253 -15.24 2.44 6.01
N PHE A 254 -14.29 2.12 5.12
CA PHE A 254 -12.88 2.49 5.28
C PHE A 254 -12.33 3.34 4.14
N ASN A 255 -13.12 4.25 3.55
CA ASN A 255 -12.70 5.20 2.50
C ASN A 255 -11.86 4.60 1.34
N ASN A 256 -11.92 3.27 1.16
CA ASN A 256 -11.21 2.51 0.15
C ASN A 256 -12.14 1.35 -0.27
N PRO A 257 -12.68 1.37 -1.51
CA PRO A 257 -13.79 0.51 -1.93
C PRO A 257 -13.38 -0.95 -2.20
N SER A 258 -12.53 -1.57 -1.37
CA SER A 258 -11.94 -2.89 -1.65
C SER A 258 -11.73 -3.80 -0.43
N ILE A 259 -12.44 -3.59 0.68
CA ILE A 259 -12.19 -4.35 1.91
C ILE A 259 -13.50 -4.99 2.40
N ASN A 260 -13.68 -6.28 2.12
CA ASN A 260 -14.61 -7.13 2.87
C ASN A 260 -13.81 -7.69 4.06
N ILE A 261 -14.00 -7.15 5.26
CA ILE A 261 -13.45 -7.79 6.47
C ILE A 261 -14.46 -8.83 6.92
N GLU A 262 -14.14 -10.11 6.73
CA GLU A 262 -14.91 -11.19 7.34
C GLU A 262 -14.56 -11.29 8.83
N THR A 263 -15.58 -11.38 9.69
CA THR A 263 -15.43 -11.51 11.15
C THR A 263 -14.60 -12.73 11.57
N THR A 264 -14.51 -13.76 10.73
CA THR A 264 -13.71 -14.98 10.89
C THR A 264 -12.20 -14.73 10.85
N GLU A 265 -11.73 -13.67 10.16
CA GLU A 265 -10.30 -13.34 10.08
C GLU A 265 -9.85 -12.48 11.28
N LEU A 266 -10.70 -11.58 11.78
CA LEU A 266 -10.46 -10.83 13.03
C LEU A 266 -10.27 -11.74 14.26
N GLN A 267 -10.85 -12.96 14.25
CA GLN A 267 -10.65 -13.96 15.32
C GLN A 267 -9.19 -14.36 15.52
N LYS A 268 -8.36 -14.22 14.48
CA LYS A 268 -6.93 -14.56 14.53
C LYS A 268 -6.08 -13.40 15.05
N GLY A 269 -6.67 -12.23 15.30
CA GLY A 269 -5.98 -11.00 15.73
C GLY A 269 -5.18 -10.30 14.63
N GLU A 270 -5.12 -10.88 13.43
CA GLU A 270 -4.38 -10.35 12.29
C GLU A 270 -5.23 -10.44 11.02
N TYR A 271 -5.25 -9.35 10.24
CA TYR A 271 -6.04 -9.25 9.01
C TYR A 271 -5.23 -8.58 7.89
N LEU A 272 -5.36 -9.08 6.66
CA LEU A 272 -4.72 -8.48 5.49
C LEU A 272 -5.73 -7.63 4.70
N VAL A 273 -5.42 -6.35 4.58
CA VAL A 273 -6.19 -5.35 3.86
C VAL A 273 -5.56 -5.04 2.52
N GLY A 274 -6.39 -4.97 1.49
CA GLY A 274 -6.03 -4.50 0.16
C GLY A 274 -6.50 -5.47 -0.90
N ASN A 275 -6.14 -5.20 -2.16
CA ASN A 275 -6.45 -6.11 -3.23
C ASN A 275 -5.63 -7.40 -3.04
N MET A 276 -6.29 -8.49 -2.65
CA MET A 276 -5.67 -9.82 -2.45
C MET A 276 -5.02 -10.38 -3.71
N ALA A 277 -5.24 -9.79 -4.89
CA ALA A 277 -4.40 -10.05 -6.04
C ALA A 277 -3.05 -9.32 -5.94
N ASP A 278 -2.98 -8.05 -5.50
CA ASP A 278 -1.79 -7.21 -5.60
C ASP A 278 -0.61 -7.63 -4.69
N CYS A 279 0.63 -7.29 -5.06
CA CYS A 279 1.82 -7.62 -4.27
C CYS A 279 1.89 -6.84 -2.95
N ARG A 280 1.31 -5.63 -2.90
CA ARG A 280 1.34 -4.72 -1.75
C ARG A 280 0.02 -4.81 -0.98
N LEU A 281 0.11 -5.10 0.31
CA LEU A 281 -1.01 -5.20 1.23
C LEU A 281 -0.67 -4.46 2.52
N ASN A 282 -1.67 -4.24 3.36
CA ASN A 282 -1.48 -3.81 4.74
C ASN A 282 -1.93 -4.93 5.67
N LYS A 283 -1.14 -5.27 6.68
CA LYS A 283 -1.55 -6.13 7.77
C LYS A 283 -2.03 -5.28 8.93
N LEU A 284 -3.30 -5.41 9.28
CA LEU A 284 -3.85 -4.91 10.52
C LEU A 284 -3.61 -5.94 11.61
N GLN A 285 -3.15 -5.48 12.75
CA GLN A 285 -3.04 -6.29 13.95
C GLN A 285 -3.80 -5.58 15.06
N ALA A 286 -4.85 -6.25 15.54
CA ALA A 286 -5.76 -5.72 16.53
C ALA A 286 -5.26 -5.99 17.95
N SER A 287 -5.70 -5.15 18.90
CA SER A 287 -5.46 -5.36 20.33
C SER A 287 -6.14 -6.63 20.85
N GLN A 288 -5.73 -7.05 22.04
CA GLN A 288 -6.24 -8.27 22.67
C GLN A 288 -7.75 -8.17 22.93
N GLU A 289 -8.23 -6.98 23.32
CA GLU A 289 -9.64 -6.69 23.59
C GLU A 289 -10.49 -6.84 22.33
N VAL A 290 -10.07 -6.20 21.22
CA VAL A 290 -10.77 -6.29 19.93
C VAL A 290 -10.76 -7.73 19.41
N ALA A 291 -9.63 -8.44 19.56
CA ALA A 291 -9.54 -9.86 19.19
C ALA A 291 -10.47 -10.75 20.04
N GLU A 292 -10.66 -10.44 21.33
CA GLU A 292 -11.61 -11.16 22.18
C GLU A 292 -13.06 -10.95 21.71
N PHE A 293 -13.46 -9.72 21.38
CA PHE A 293 -14.80 -9.46 20.84
C PHE A 293 -15.03 -10.23 19.52
N ALA A 294 -14.05 -10.18 18.63
CA ALA A 294 -14.10 -10.87 17.34
C ALA A 294 -14.21 -12.40 17.47
N LYS A 295 -13.56 -13.01 18.48
CA LYS A 295 -13.67 -14.44 18.80
C LYS A 295 -15.13 -14.89 19.00
N TYR A 296 -15.98 -13.99 19.51
CA TYR A 296 -17.41 -14.24 19.72
C TYR A 296 -18.29 -13.69 18.60
N GLY A 297 -17.68 -13.21 17.50
CA GLY A 297 -18.36 -12.69 16.32
C GLY A 297 -18.78 -11.23 16.43
N PHE A 298 -18.34 -10.49 17.46
CA PHE A 298 -18.66 -9.07 17.63
C PHE A 298 -17.64 -8.17 16.95
N PHE A 299 -18.12 -7.16 16.24
CA PHE A 299 -17.33 -6.08 15.66
C PHE A 299 -17.62 -4.75 16.35
N PRO A 300 -16.60 -4.02 16.81
CA PRO A 300 -16.75 -2.67 17.37
C PRO A 300 -16.88 -1.60 16.28
N GLN A 301 -18.03 -0.94 16.21
CA GLN A 301 -18.29 0.10 15.19
C GLN A 301 -17.51 1.41 15.42
N CYS A 302 -16.92 1.61 16.60
CA CYS A 302 -16.07 2.78 16.88
C CYS A 302 -14.68 2.72 16.20
N LEU A 303 -14.31 1.59 15.57
CA LEU A 303 -13.06 1.42 14.83
C LEU A 303 -13.10 2.06 13.42
N GLU A 304 -13.50 3.32 13.33
CA GLU A 304 -13.45 4.08 12.07
C GLU A 304 -12.00 4.46 11.71
N THR A 305 -11.63 4.46 10.42
CA THR A 305 -10.25 4.64 9.90
C THR A 305 -9.48 5.89 10.37
N ASN A 306 -10.13 6.85 11.02
CA ASN A 306 -9.52 8.07 11.54
C ASN A 306 -9.76 8.30 13.04
N SER A 307 -10.48 7.40 13.70
CA SER A 307 -10.80 7.55 15.12
C SER A 307 -9.55 7.36 15.99
N ALA A 308 -9.55 7.99 17.18
CA ALA A 308 -8.52 7.75 18.18
C ALA A 308 -8.50 6.26 18.60
N CYS A 309 -9.69 5.64 18.64
CA CYS A 309 -9.87 4.23 18.91
C CYS A 309 -9.11 3.35 17.90
N PHE A 310 -9.28 3.58 16.60
CA PHE A 310 -8.60 2.82 15.55
C PHE A 310 -7.09 2.95 15.65
N LYS A 311 -6.55 4.17 15.83
CA LYS A 311 -5.10 4.39 15.95
C LYS A 311 -4.48 3.72 17.17
N HIS A 312 -5.26 3.59 18.25
CA HIS A 312 -4.81 2.97 19.49
C HIS A 312 -4.87 1.44 19.41
N ASP A 313 -5.99 0.88 18.96
CA ASP A 313 -6.24 -0.57 19.02
C ASP A 313 -5.90 -1.33 17.74
N ILE A 314 -5.63 -0.64 16.63
CA ILE A 314 -5.24 -1.26 15.36
C ILE A 314 -3.88 -0.76 14.92
N SER A 315 -2.92 -1.67 14.87
CA SER A 315 -1.60 -1.41 14.28
C SER A 315 -1.59 -1.81 12.80
N VAL A 316 -1.16 -0.91 11.93
CA VAL A 316 -1.11 -1.13 10.47
C VAL A 316 0.34 -1.32 10.04
N THR A 317 0.67 -2.49 9.49
CA THR A 317 2.00 -2.83 8.99
C THR A 317 1.96 -3.10 7.48
N PRO A 318 2.69 -2.34 6.65
CA PRO A 318 2.71 -2.59 5.21
C PRO A 318 3.47 -3.89 4.89
N ILE A 319 2.92 -4.70 3.98
CA ILE A 319 3.47 -5.98 3.53
C ILE A 319 3.66 -5.98 2.01
N HIS A 320 4.72 -6.66 1.55
CA HIS A 320 4.97 -6.90 0.14
C HIS A 320 5.20 -8.39 -0.14
N ARG A 321 4.15 -9.12 -0.56
CA ARG A 321 4.20 -10.58 -0.76
C ARG A 321 5.18 -11.04 -1.84
N CYS A 322 5.49 -10.16 -2.80
CA CYS A 322 6.41 -10.45 -3.89
C CYS A 322 7.88 -10.09 -3.56
N TRP A 323 8.14 -9.56 -2.35
CA TRP A 323 9.46 -9.01 -1.96
C TRP A 323 10.58 -10.03 -2.04
N ASP A 324 10.35 -11.23 -1.49
CA ASP A 324 11.36 -12.29 -1.46
C ASP A 324 11.66 -12.85 -2.86
N LEU A 325 10.64 -12.94 -3.71
CA LEU A 325 10.81 -13.38 -5.09
C LEU A 325 11.66 -12.38 -5.89
N ASP A 326 11.33 -11.09 -5.78
CA ASP A 326 12.07 -10.02 -6.43
C ASP A 326 13.53 -10.00 -5.98
N ASN A 327 13.76 -10.10 -4.67
CA ASN A 327 15.10 -10.04 -4.08
C ASN A 327 15.96 -11.26 -4.44
N LYS A 328 15.38 -12.48 -4.51
CA LYS A 328 16.11 -13.68 -4.94
C LYS A 328 16.76 -13.51 -6.30
N ILE A 329 16.07 -12.84 -7.23
CA ILE A 329 16.60 -12.57 -8.57
C ILE A 329 17.60 -11.41 -8.53
N LEU A 330 17.30 -10.34 -7.80
CA LEU A 330 18.18 -9.18 -7.67
C LEU A 330 19.51 -9.49 -6.99
N TYR A 331 19.62 -10.54 -6.16
CA TYR A 331 20.90 -10.93 -5.55
C TYR A 331 21.99 -11.31 -6.55
N LEU A 332 21.64 -11.61 -7.82
CA LEU A 332 22.63 -11.75 -8.90
C LEU A 332 23.45 -10.46 -9.11
N GLU A 333 22.93 -9.31 -8.71
CA GLU A 333 23.63 -8.03 -8.81
C GLU A 333 24.84 -7.91 -7.89
N PHE A 334 24.89 -8.67 -6.78
CA PHE A 334 26.09 -8.74 -5.95
C PHE A 334 27.29 -9.33 -6.68
N LEU A 335 27.07 -10.06 -7.79
CA LEU A 335 28.12 -10.53 -8.67
C LEU A 335 28.35 -9.55 -9.83
N ILE A 336 27.29 -9.14 -10.52
CA ILE A 336 27.37 -8.35 -11.76
C ILE A 336 27.87 -6.93 -11.50
N SER A 337 27.25 -6.23 -10.54
CA SER A 337 27.47 -4.80 -10.32
C SER A 337 28.88 -4.46 -9.81
N PRO A 338 29.51 -5.22 -8.87
CA PRO A 338 30.89 -4.97 -8.48
C PRO A 338 31.90 -5.17 -9.62
N ILE A 339 31.72 -6.21 -10.45
CA ILE A 339 32.59 -6.45 -11.61
C ILE A 339 32.44 -5.30 -12.61
N SER A 340 31.20 -4.90 -12.91
CA SER A 340 30.88 -3.75 -13.76
C SER A 340 31.57 -2.48 -13.24
N MET A 341 31.44 -2.19 -11.95
CA MET A 341 32.02 -1.01 -11.31
C MET A 341 33.55 -0.98 -11.46
N VAL A 342 34.23 -2.11 -11.22
CA VAL A 342 35.69 -2.22 -11.34
C VAL A 342 36.15 -2.05 -12.79
N LEU A 343 35.49 -2.71 -13.75
CA LEU A 343 35.84 -2.60 -15.17
C LEU A 343 35.65 -1.17 -15.68
N ASN A 344 34.55 -0.52 -15.33
CA ASN A 344 34.29 0.87 -15.70
C ASN A 344 35.29 1.84 -15.06
N LEU A 345 35.60 1.67 -13.76
CA LEU A 345 36.64 2.44 -13.09
C LEU A 345 38.01 2.27 -13.76
N MET A 346 38.37 1.05 -14.16
CA MET A 346 39.60 0.78 -14.89
C MET A 346 39.66 1.53 -16.23
N VAL A 347 38.55 1.54 -17.00
CA VAL A 347 38.46 2.28 -18.26
C VAL A 347 38.67 3.78 -18.04
N ILE A 348 38.05 4.35 -17.00
CA ILE A 348 38.19 5.76 -16.64
C ILE A 348 39.66 6.07 -16.28
N LEU A 349 40.23 5.34 -15.32
CA LEU A 349 41.58 5.57 -14.84
C LEU A 349 42.63 5.41 -15.93
N VAL A 350 42.56 4.36 -16.73
CA VAL A 350 43.53 4.11 -17.82
C VAL A 350 43.43 5.19 -18.90
N THR A 351 42.20 5.60 -19.27
CA THR A 351 42.00 6.63 -20.29
C THR A 351 42.47 7.99 -19.83
N LEU A 352 42.12 8.38 -18.59
CA LEU A 352 42.53 9.66 -18.02
C LEU A 352 44.05 9.70 -17.84
N THR A 353 44.68 8.67 -17.28
CA THR A 353 46.12 8.70 -16.99
C THR A 353 47.01 8.49 -18.22
N THR A 354 46.46 8.19 -19.40
CA THR A 354 47.23 7.95 -20.62
C THR A 354 46.99 9.03 -21.67
N ARG A 355 48.02 9.85 -21.96
CA ARG A 355 47.90 11.01 -22.87
C ARG A 355 47.42 10.65 -24.28
N THR A 356 47.87 9.52 -24.83
CA THR A 356 47.47 9.06 -26.17
C THR A 356 46.00 8.63 -26.24
N LEU A 357 45.44 8.11 -25.14
CA LEU A 357 44.04 7.72 -25.05
C LEU A 357 43.14 8.95 -24.87
N ARG A 358 43.47 9.84 -23.93
CA ARG A 358 42.69 11.07 -23.66
C ARG A 358 42.57 12.01 -24.88
N ARG A 359 43.52 11.96 -25.81
CA ARG A 359 43.48 12.74 -27.06
C ARG A 359 42.64 12.09 -28.17
N ASN A 360 42.28 10.81 -28.03
CA ASN A 360 41.46 10.08 -28.98
C ASN A 360 39.97 10.29 -28.64
N VAL A 361 39.19 10.80 -29.59
CA VAL A 361 37.76 11.12 -29.41
C VAL A 361 36.94 9.92 -28.99
N THR A 362 37.08 8.78 -29.68
CA THR A 362 36.36 7.56 -29.31
C THR A 362 36.65 7.14 -27.87
N MET A 363 37.93 7.14 -27.45
CA MET A 363 38.31 6.71 -26.10
C MET A 363 37.81 7.69 -25.03
N LEU A 364 37.79 8.98 -25.34
CA LEU A 364 37.21 10.00 -24.47
C LEU A 364 35.71 9.76 -24.24
N LEU A 365 34.96 9.46 -25.31
CA LEU A 365 33.54 9.12 -25.21
C LEU A 365 33.30 7.78 -24.52
N THR A 366 34.12 6.76 -24.78
CA THR A 366 34.06 5.48 -24.07
C THR A 366 34.33 5.66 -22.57
N SER A 367 35.26 6.56 -22.20
CA SER A 367 35.50 6.90 -20.80
C SER A 367 34.34 7.69 -20.18
N ASN A 368 33.63 8.51 -20.96
CA ASN A 368 32.40 9.18 -20.50
C ASN A 368 31.28 8.18 -20.22
N MET A 369 31.09 7.23 -21.14
CA MET A 369 30.12 6.14 -20.98
C MET A 369 30.45 5.27 -19.75
N ALA A 370 31.73 4.98 -19.53
CA ALA A 370 32.19 4.24 -18.36
C ALA A 370 31.91 5.00 -17.04
N LEU A 371 31.98 6.34 -17.04
CA LEU A 371 31.62 7.13 -15.87
C LEU A 371 30.12 7.05 -15.55
N SER A 372 29.24 7.09 -16.56
CA SER A 372 27.82 6.85 -16.34
C SER A 372 27.51 5.42 -15.87
N ASP A 373 28.16 4.41 -16.45
CA ASP A 373 27.98 3.00 -16.08
C ASP A 373 28.52 2.69 -14.67
N PHE A 374 29.55 3.41 -14.23
CA PHE A 374 30.01 3.39 -12.84
C PHE A 374 28.94 3.90 -11.88
N LEU A 375 28.25 5.02 -12.21
CA LEU A 375 27.15 5.55 -11.39
C LEU A 375 25.97 4.60 -11.31
N ILE A 376 25.61 3.96 -12.44
CA ILE A 376 24.54 2.93 -12.47
C ILE A 376 24.92 1.75 -11.58
N SER A 377 26.16 1.27 -11.67
CA SER A 377 26.65 0.17 -10.82
C SER A 377 26.66 0.54 -9.33
N LEU A 378 27.04 1.78 -9.00
CA LEU A 378 27.00 2.30 -7.63
C LEU A 378 25.56 2.35 -7.08
N TYR A 379 24.62 2.86 -7.88
CA TYR A 379 23.20 2.83 -7.53
C TYR A 379 22.72 1.40 -7.24
N THR A 380 23.04 0.44 -8.12
CA THR A 380 22.52 -0.93 -7.98
C THR A 380 23.08 -1.60 -6.73
N ILE A 381 24.37 -1.39 -6.41
CA ILE A 381 24.98 -1.92 -5.18
C ILE A 381 24.26 -1.34 -3.95
N ILE A 382 24.07 -0.03 -3.88
CA ILE A 382 23.43 0.61 -2.73
C ILE A 382 21.97 0.13 -2.59
N LEU A 383 21.23 0.06 -3.69
CA LEU A 383 19.84 -0.43 -3.70
C LEU A 383 19.75 -1.86 -3.18
N VAL A 384 20.55 -2.78 -3.73
CA VAL A 384 20.49 -4.21 -3.37
C VAL A 384 20.98 -4.44 -1.94
N SER A 385 21.98 -3.67 -1.47
CA SER A 385 22.40 -3.69 -0.07
C SER A 385 21.29 -3.24 0.89
N ALA A 386 20.54 -2.18 0.56
CA ALA A 386 19.41 -1.73 1.37
C ALA A 386 18.29 -2.77 1.43
N ARG A 387 18.09 -3.54 0.34
CA ARG A 387 17.06 -4.58 0.24
C ARG A 387 17.37 -5.88 0.99
N LEU A 388 18.56 -5.99 1.61
CA LEU A 388 18.84 -7.05 2.59
C LEU A 388 18.01 -6.90 3.87
N LYS A 389 17.50 -5.70 4.13
CA LYS A 389 16.59 -5.42 5.25
C LYS A 389 15.19 -5.98 4.98
N PRO A 390 14.43 -6.35 6.02
CA PRO A 390 13.00 -6.62 5.89
C PRO A 390 12.28 -5.44 5.22
N TYR A 391 11.19 -5.71 4.50
CA TYR A 391 10.45 -4.70 3.74
C TYR A 391 10.03 -3.48 4.59
N THR A 392 9.61 -3.69 5.84
CA THR A 392 9.19 -2.63 6.76
C THR A 392 10.34 -1.69 7.12
N GLU A 393 11.52 -2.23 7.44
CA GLU A 393 12.73 -1.42 7.69
C GLU A 393 13.20 -0.69 6.42
N PHE A 394 13.10 -1.34 5.26
CA PHE A 394 13.44 -0.73 3.98
C PHE A 394 12.57 0.48 3.66
N LEU A 395 11.27 0.44 4.00
CA LEU A 395 10.37 1.58 3.81
C LEU A 395 10.76 2.80 4.64
N LEU A 396 11.29 2.62 5.85
CA LEU A 396 11.69 3.72 6.74
C LEU A 396 12.85 4.54 6.18
N ILE A 397 13.75 3.91 5.43
CA ILE A 397 14.91 4.57 4.81
C ILE A 397 14.65 4.96 3.35
N LEU A 398 13.51 4.56 2.78
CA LEU A 398 13.23 4.69 1.35
C LEU A 398 13.24 6.14 0.88
N GLU A 399 12.68 7.05 1.68
CA GLU A 399 12.51 8.46 1.29
C GLU A 399 13.86 9.15 1.07
N ASP A 400 14.73 9.12 2.08
CA ASP A 400 16.06 9.72 2.01
C ASP A 400 16.97 9.01 1.00
N LEU A 401 16.91 7.67 0.99
CA LEU A 401 17.75 6.87 0.12
C LEU A 401 17.38 7.08 -1.35
N CYS A 402 16.09 6.98 -1.70
CA CYS A 402 15.65 7.04 -3.09
C CYS A 402 15.94 8.38 -3.75
N ASN A 403 15.85 9.49 -3.02
CA ASN A 403 16.16 10.80 -3.58
C ASN A 403 17.63 10.87 -4.02
N ALA A 404 18.55 10.33 -3.21
CA ALA A 404 19.97 10.30 -3.55
C ALA A 404 20.29 9.29 -4.67
N ILE A 405 19.88 8.03 -4.52
CA ILE A 405 20.26 6.98 -5.47
C ILE A 405 19.50 7.08 -6.79
N GLY A 406 18.24 7.52 -6.75
CA GLY A 406 17.43 7.77 -7.94
C GLY A 406 18.00 8.91 -8.80
N PHE A 407 18.52 9.96 -8.17
CA PHE A 407 19.25 11.03 -8.86
C PHE A 407 20.51 10.52 -9.57
N ILE A 408 21.31 9.70 -8.87
CA ILE A 408 22.53 9.07 -9.40
C ILE A 408 22.18 8.20 -10.62
N TRP A 409 21.17 7.35 -10.47
CA TRP A 409 20.73 6.45 -11.52
C TRP A 409 20.23 7.20 -12.75
N LEU A 410 19.30 8.15 -12.57
CA LEU A 410 18.70 8.87 -13.70
C LEU A 410 19.74 9.71 -14.45
N THR A 411 20.65 10.36 -13.73
CA THR A 411 21.78 11.07 -14.35
C THR A 411 22.64 10.11 -15.17
N GLY A 412 23.04 8.97 -14.59
CA GLY A 412 23.84 7.95 -15.26
C GLY A 412 23.16 7.42 -16.52
N GLN A 413 21.88 7.06 -16.44
CA GLN A 413 21.11 6.52 -17.56
C GLN A 413 20.98 7.50 -18.72
N ILE A 414 20.61 8.75 -18.43
CA ILE A 414 20.47 9.79 -19.46
C ILE A 414 21.83 10.06 -20.14
N VAL A 415 22.92 10.09 -19.38
CA VAL A 415 24.28 10.26 -19.93
C VAL A 415 24.69 9.05 -20.77
N SER A 416 24.43 7.83 -20.30
CA SER A 416 24.81 6.58 -20.98
C SER A 416 24.10 6.44 -22.34
N ILE A 417 22.77 6.63 -22.37
CA ILE A 417 21.97 6.57 -23.61
C ILE A 417 22.48 7.59 -24.64
N LYS A 418 22.65 8.86 -24.25
CA LYS A 418 23.16 9.90 -25.16
C LYS A 418 24.57 9.61 -25.64
N THR A 419 25.44 9.14 -24.76
CA THR A 419 26.83 8.83 -25.10
C THR A 419 26.90 7.69 -26.11
N SER A 420 26.03 6.68 -26.00
CA SER A 420 25.91 5.59 -26.98
C SER A 420 25.56 6.12 -28.37
N ILE A 421 24.65 7.10 -28.46
CA ILE A 421 24.26 7.74 -29.73
C ILE A 421 25.41 8.57 -30.30
N ILE A 422 26.08 9.37 -29.47
CA ILE A 422 27.22 10.17 -29.90
C ILE A 422 28.34 9.25 -30.40
N LEU A 423 28.57 8.11 -29.74
CA LEU A 423 29.52 7.10 -30.19
C LEU A 423 29.11 6.49 -31.53
N THR A 424 27.81 6.25 -31.73
CA THR A 424 27.24 5.79 -33.01
C THR A 424 27.54 6.77 -34.14
N VAL A 425 27.29 8.06 -33.90
CA VAL A 425 27.54 9.15 -34.85
C VAL A 425 29.05 9.28 -35.12
N GLU A 426 29.90 9.22 -34.10
CA GLU A 426 31.35 9.22 -34.26
C GLU A 426 31.81 8.11 -35.21
N ARG A 427 31.30 6.89 -35.00
CA ARG A 427 31.59 5.74 -35.85
C ARG A 427 31.07 5.92 -37.27
N PHE A 428 29.85 6.42 -37.42
CA PHE A 428 29.27 6.73 -38.73
C PHE A 428 30.18 7.69 -39.51
N LEU A 429 30.57 8.81 -38.88
CA LEU A 429 31.42 9.82 -39.52
C LEU A 429 32.82 9.26 -39.85
N ALA A 430 33.41 8.49 -38.94
CA ALA A 430 34.75 7.94 -39.13
C ALA A 430 34.82 6.89 -40.26
N VAL A 431 33.79 6.06 -40.41
CA VAL A 431 33.71 4.97 -41.39
C VAL A 431 33.26 5.48 -42.76
N ILE A 432 32.16 6.23 -42.82
CA ILE A 432 31.57 6.68 -44.09
C ILE A 432 32.42 7.80 -44.73
N TYR A 433 32.88 8.75 -43.92
CA TYR A 433 33.69 9.88 -44.39
C TYR A 433 35.18 9.67 -44.08
N CYS A 434 35.66 8.44 -44.26
CA CYS A 434 37.04 8.10 -43.91
C CYS A 434 38.10 8.91 -44.68
N MET A 435 37.76 9.37 -45.89
CA MET A 435 38.59 10.18 -46.77
C MET A 435 38.40 11.70 -46.61
N LYS A 436 37.50 12.16 -45.74
CA LYS A 436 37.24 13.59 -45.49
C LYS A 436 37.44 13.94 -44.00
N PRO A 437 38.69 14.20 -43.57
CA PRO A 437 39.00 14.47 -42.16
C PRO A 437 38.26 15.68 -41.56
N SER A 438 37.89 16.68 -42.38
CA SER A 438 37.16 17.88 -41.96
C SER A 438 35.76 17.61 -41.41
N VAL A 439 35.13 16.49 -41.81
CA VAL A 439 33.78 16.09 -41.39
C VAL A 439 33.82 15.27 -40.09
N ARG A 440 35.00 14.81 -39.66
CA ARG A 440 35.14 13.98 -38.46
C ARG A 440 34.95 14.81 -37.19
N MET A 441 34.37 14.17 -36.18
CA MET A 441 34.20 14.81 -34.88
C MET A 441 35.55 15.15 -34.26
N THR A 442 35.73 16.44 -33.96
CA THR A 442 36.94 16.92 -33.28
C THR A 442 36.82 16.73 -31.77
N ARG A 443 37.96 16.75 -31.07
CA ARG A 443 37.98 16.66 -29.60
C ARG A 443 37.22 17.81 -28.92
N LYS A 444 37.26 19.02 -29.48
CA LYS A 444 36.54 20.18 -28.94
C LYS A 444 35.03 19.94 -28.96
N ILE A 445 34.52 19.47 -30.10
CA ILE A 445 33.10 19.10 -30.25
C ILE A 445 32.74 17.97 -29.28
N ALA A 446 33.56 16.91 -29.20
CA ALA A 446 33.30 15.80 -28.31
C ALA A 446 33.26 16.20 -26.82
N LEU A 447 34.16 17.07 -26.37
CA LEU A 447 34.14 17.61 -25.01
C LEU A 447 32.88 18.46 -24.76
N GLY A 448 32.49 19.30 -25.71
CA GLY A 448 31.24 20.07 -25.63
C GLY A 448 30.00 19.16 -25.53
N LEU A 449 29.96 18.09 -26.32
CA LEU A 449 28.88 17.10 -26.26
C LEU A 449 28.87 16.34 -24.92
N VAL A 450 30.03 16.01 -24.35
CA VAL A 450 30.11 15.43 -23.01
C VAL A 450 29.52 16.38 -21.96
N VAL A 451 29.90 17.66 -21.96
CA VAL A 451 29.32 18.64 -21.03
C VAL A 451 27.81 18.72 -21.21
N PHE A 452 27.33 18.76 -22.46
CA PHE A 452 25.90 18.76 -22.78
C PHE A 452 25.16 17.52 -22.23
N THR A 453 25.73 16.32 -22.34
CA THR A 453 25.07 15.11 -21.82
C THR A 453 24.91 15.15 -20.31
N TRP A 454 25.94 15.63 -19.58
CA TRP A 454 25.89 15.79 -18.12
C TRP A 454 24.94 16.88 -17.68
N CYS A 455 24.99 18.08 -18.28
CA CYS A 455 24.09 19.18 -17.92
C CYS A 455 22.64 18.74 -18.05
N LEU A 456 22.25 18.19 -19.21
CA LEU A 456 20.89 17.74 -19.42
C LEU A 456 20.53 16.50 -18.58
N GLY A 457 21.48 15.62 -18.28
CA GLY A 457 21.28 14.48 -17.36
C GLY A 457 20.93 14.93 -15.95
N VAL A 458 21.71 15.87 -15.40
CA VAL A 458 21.47 16.46 -14.08
C VAL A 458 20.15 17.25 -14.08
N THR A 459 19.88 18.07 -15.10
CA THR A 459 18.61 18.83 -15.18
C THR A 459 17.40 17.91 -15.10
N VAL A 460 17.40 16.81 -15.86
CA VAL A 460 16.29 15.83 -15.85
C VAL A 460 16.21 15.11 -14.49
N ALA A 461 17.34 14.79 -13.87
CA ALA A 461 17.39 14.14 -12.56
C ALA A 461 16.97 15.06 -11.39
N VAL A 462 17.00 16.38 -11.57
CA VAL A 462 16.46 17.32 -10.57
C VAL A 462 14.93 17.38 -10.60
N LEU A 463 14.28 17.07 -11.72
CA LEU A 463 12.80 17.21 -11.85
C LEU A 463 12.01 16.44 -10.77
N PRO A 464 12.34 15.18 -10.44
CA PRO A 464 11.66 14.49 -9.34
C PRO A 464 11.98 15.07 -7.95
N LEU A 465 13.12 15.74 -7.76
CA LEU A 465 13.48 16.38 -6.49
C LEU A 465 12.68 17.68 -6.26
N VAL A 466 12.33 18.38 -7.34
CA VAL A 466 11.46 19.58 -7.30
C VAL A 466 9.96 19.25 -7.40
N LYS A 467 9.58 18.01 -7.10
CA LYS A 467 8.19 17.52 -7.02
C LYS A 467 7.39 17.52 -8.33
N ILE A 468 8.05 17.55 -9.49
CA ILE A 468 7.39 17.27 -10.79
C ILE A 468 7.09 15.76 -10.94
N SER A 469 7.86 14.94 -10.24
CA SER A 469 7.67 13.50 -10.07
C SER A 469 8.29 13.10 -8.73
N VAL A 470 8.44 11.81 -8.44
CA VAL A 470 9.17 11.31 -7.27
C VAL A 470 9.97 10.06 -7.59
N TYR A 471 11.04 9.85 -6.84
CA TYR A 471 11.79 8.60 -6.88
C TYR A 471 11.12 7.48 -6.06
N THR A 472 10.33 7.82 -5.04
CA THR A 472 9.71 6.87 -4.11
C THR A 472 8.47 6.14 -4.66
N GLY A 473 8.09 6.35 -5.92
CA GLY A 473 6.92 5.69 -6.54
C GLY A 473 7.05 4.16 -6.68
N ASN A 474 8.27 3.62 -6.54
CA ASN A 474 8.54 2.19 -6.50
C ASN A 474 9.72 1.87 -5.58
N THR A 475 9.91 0.58 -5.30
CA THR A 475 10.98 0.06 -4.44
C THR A 475 12.34 0.01 -5.15
N TYR A 476 12.44 0.57 -6.36
CA TYR A 476 13.65 0.66 -7.17
C TYR A 476 14.13 2.11 -7.28
N CYS A 477 13.45 3.10 -6.69
CA CYS A 477 13.87 4.50 -6.76
C CYS A 477 13.94 5.07 -8.19
N ILE A 478 13.04 4.63 -9.09
CA ILE A 478 13.01 5.03 -10.51
C ILE A 478 11.72 5.82 -10.81
N PRO A 479 11.77 7.01 -11.46
CA PRO A 479 10.59 7.86 -11.66
C PRO A 479 9.81 7.44 -12.92
N ILE A 480 9.40 6.18 -13.00
CA ILE A 480 8.60 5.61 -14.10
C ILE A 480 7.16 5.32 -13.66
N ARG A 481 6.90 5.21 -12.35
CA ARG A 481 5.53 4.96 -11.85
C ARG A 481 4.85 6.29 -11.53
N PRO A 482 3.77 6.66 -12.25
CA PRO A 482 2.99 7.86 -11.97
C PRO A 482 2.28 7.74 -10.62
N ILE A 483 2.17 8.85 -9.90
CA ILE A 483 1.41 8.94 -8.66
C ILE A 483 0.21 9.85 -8.91
N LYS A 484 -0.99 9.38 -8.56
CA LYS A 484 -2.25 10.09 -8.84
C LYS A 484 -2.28 11.50 -8.26
N ASP A 485 -1.68 11.69 -7.10
CA ASP A 485 -1.71 12.96 -6.35
C ASP A 485 -0.63 13.97 -6.80
N ILE A 486 0.27 13.57 -7.71
CA ILE A 486 1.35 14.44 -8.20
C ILE A 486 1.07 14.82 -9.65
N PRO A 487 0.73 16.10 -9.92
CA PRO A 487 0.52 16.58 -11.28
C PRO A 487 1.81 16.42 -12.09
N HIS A 488 1.68 16.08 -13.38
CA HIS A 488 2.80 15.91 -14.31
C HIS A 488 3.70 14.66 -14.14
N SER A 489 3.49 13.86 -13.09
CA SER A 489 4.30 12.65 -12.86
C SER A 489 4.13 11.59 -13.97
N TYR A 490 2.93 11.52 -14.56
CA TYR A 490 2.62 10.66 -15.70
C TYR A 490 3.30 11.15 -16.98
N GLU A 491 3.18 12.44 -17.27
CA GLU A 491 3.74 13.09 -18.45
C GLU A 491 5.26 12.98 -18.48
N LEU A 492 5.94 13.13 -17.33
CA LEU A 492 7.38 12.92 -17.24
C LEU A 492 7.76 11.46 -17.55
N SER A 493 7.06 10.49 -16.95
CA SER A 493 7.35 9.06 -17.11
C SER A 493 7.16 8.60 -18.57
N VAL A 494 6.08 9.04 -19.20
CA VAL A 494 5.80 8.79 -20.63
C VAL A 494 6.81 9.53 -21.50
N GLY A 495 7.12 10.79 -21.20
CA GLY A 495 8.07 11.62 -21.94
C GLY A 495 9.48 11.03 -21.95
N LEU A 496 9.98 10.54 -20.81
CA LEU A 496 11.27 9.85 -20.72
C LEU A 496 11.31 8.58 -21.56
N SER A 497 10.23 7.80 -21.53
CA SER A 497 10.11 6.56 -22.31
C SER A 497 10.08 6.84 -23.81
N LEU A 498 9.27 7.80 -24.25
CA LEU A 498 9.17 8.24 -25.65
C LEU A 498 10.49 8.83 -26.15
N TRP A 499 11.13 9.66 -25.34
CA TRP A 499 12.42 10.25 -25.68
C TRP A 499 13.49 9.18 -25.88
N GLY A 500 13.54 8.18 -25.01
CA GLY A 500 14.38 6.99 -25.21
C GLY A 500 14.09 6.31 -26.55
N ILE A 501 12.84 5.97 -26.82
CA ILE A 501 12.41 5.30 -28.06
C ILE A 501 12.82 6.11 -29.31
N LEU A 502 12.56 7.42 -29.32
CA LEU A 502 12.88 8.31 -30.44
C LEU A 502 14.37 8.32 -30.76
N LEU A 503 15.22 8.35 -29.73
CA LEU A 503 16.66 8.28 -29.89
C LEU A 503 17.12 6.96 -30.55
N TYR A 504 16.47 5.84 -30.21
CA TYR A 504 16.75 4.56 -30.86
C TYR A 504 16.28 4.51 -32.32
N PHE A 505 15.14 5.13 -32.65
CA PHE A 505 14.69 5.28 -34.04
C PHE A 505 15.70 6.03 -34.92
N ILE A 506 16.47 6.97 -34.36
CA ILE A 506 17.52 7.70 -35.10
C ILE A 506 18.78 6.85 -35.28
N THR A 507 19.18 6.07 -34.27
CA THR A 507 20.43 5.31 -34.30
C THR A 507 20.39 4.06 -35.18
N ILE A 508 19.28 3.33 -35.20
CA ILE A 508 19.16 2.07 -35.97
C ILE A 508 19.47 2.29 -37.47
N PRO A 509 18.92 3.30 -38.16
CA PRO A 509 19.24 3.59 -39.56
C PRO A 509 20.72 3.94 -39.80
N LEU A 510 21.36 4.69 -38.87
CA LEU A 510 22.78 5.01 -38.97
C LEU A 510 23.63 3.73 -38.96
N TYR A 511 23.28 2.77 -38.10
CA TYR A 511 23.98 1.50 -38.04
C TYR A 511 23.78 0.63 -39.27
N VAL A 512 22.55 0.56 -39.80
CA VAL A 512 22.28 -0.14 -41.05
C VAL A 512 23.16 0.44 -42.17
N LYS A 513 23.28 1.77 -42.25
CA LYS A 513 24.17 2.43 -43.22
C LYS A 513 25.65 2.09 -43.01
N ILE A 514 26.15 2.11 -41.77
CA ILE A 514 27.54 1.70 -41.47
C ILE A 514 27.77 0.26 -41.93
N PHE A 515 26.88 -0.66 -41.56
CA PHE A 515 27.02 -2.08 -41.87
C PHE A 515 27.05 -2.32 -43.39
N LEU A 516 26.11 -1.73 -44.12
CA LEU A 516 26.05 -1.83 -45.58
C LEU A 516 27.30 -1.24 -46.24
N ALA A 517 27.79 -0.10 -45.76
CA ALA A 517 29.00 0.52 -46.28
C ALA A 517 30.25 -0.37 -46.08
N VAL A 518 30.42 -0.94 -44.89
CA VAL A 518 31.55 -1.84 -44.62
C VAL A 518 31.44 -3.13 -45.41
N LYS A 519 30.23 -3.71 -45.52
CA LYS A 519 30.00 -4.91 -46.36
C LYS A 519 30.41 -4.66 -47.81
N LYS A 520 29.92 -3.55 -48.40
CA LYS A 520 30.22 -3.16 -49.78
C LYS A 520 31.71 -2.86 -50.00
N ALA A 521 32.38 -2.26 -49.01
CA ALA A 521 33.82 -2.03 -49.07
C ALA A 521 34.61 -3.35 -49.04
N GLY A 522 34.19 -4.32 -48.21
CA GLY A 522 34.82 -5.65 -48.13
C GLY A 522 34.67 -6.46 -49.42
N GLU A 523 33.52 -6.38 -50.09
CA GLU A 523 33.27 -7.02 -51.39
C GLU A 523 34.19 -6.45 -52.48
N ARG A 524 34.38 -5.13 -52.52
CA ARG A 524 35.24 -4.46 -53.53
C ARG A 524 36.73 -4.69 -53.31
N ALA A 525 37.17 -4.82 -52.05
CA ALA A 525 38.58 -4.99 -51.72
C ALA A 525 39.06 -6.45 -51.85
N GLY A 526 38.19 -7.43 -52.06
CA GLY A 526 38.55 -8.85 -52.15
C GLY A 526 39.05 -9.47 -50.83
N VAL A 527 39.02 -8.73 -49.71
CA VAL A 527 39.56 -9.15 -48.42
C VAL A 527 38.45 -9.79 -47.57
N LYS A 528 38.39 -11.13 -47.55
CA LYS A 528 37.50 -11.93 -46.67
C LYS A 528 37.68 -11.66 -45.15
N ARG A 529 38.74 -10.94 -44.74
CA ARG A 529 39.12 -10.71 -43.34
C ARG A 529 38.34 -9.56 -42.68
N ASP A 530 37.83 -8.59 -43.44
CA ASP A 530 37.18 -7.38 -42.88
C ASP A 530 35.66 -7.52 -42.65
N GLY A 531 34.98 -8.42 -43.36
CA GLY A 531 33.57 -8.73 -43.10
C GLY A 531 33.32 -9.31 -41.70
N LYS A 532 34.30 -10.05 -41.12
CA LYS A 532 34.23 -10.54 -39.74
C LYS A 532 34.33 -9.41 -38.71
N LEU A 533 35.09 -8.35 -38.99
CA LEU A 533 35.21 -7.18 -38.13
C LEU A 533 33.89 -6.39 -38.12
N ALA A 534 33.30 -6.17 -39.30
CA ALA A 534 32.00 -5.52 -39.46
C ALA A 534 30.88 -6.25 -38.71
N ARG A 535 30.80 -7.58 -38.86
CA ARG A 535 29.84 -8.44 -38.14
C ARG A 535 30.03 -8.37 -36.63
N ARG A 536 31.28 -8.34 -36.14
CA ARG A 536 31.62 -8.21 -34.72
C ARG A 536 31.28 -6.83 -34.14
N ILE A 537 31.32 -5.77 -34.94
CA ILE A 537 30.88 -4.42 -34.57
C ILE A 537 29.34 -4.36 -34.56
N GLY A 538 28.67 -4.98 -35.54
CA GLY A 538 27.21 -5.06 -35.57
C GLY A 538 26.61 -5.81 -34.38
N ILE A 539 27.18 -6.96 -34.00
CA ILE A 539 26.72 -7.75 -32.84
C ILE A 539 26.91 -6.97 -31.53
N MET A 540 28.06 -6.29 -31.37
CA MET A 540 28.38 -5.45 -30.21
C MET A 540 27.35 -4.34 -30.01
N VAL A 541 26.95 -3.70 -31.11
CA VAL A 541 25.97 -2.61 -31.09
C VAL A 541 24.58 -3.15 -30.82
N LEU A 542 24.16 -4.20 -31.53
CA LEU A 542 22.84 -4.81 -31.35
C LEU A 542 22.64 -5.28 -29.91
N SER A 543 23.67 -5.87 -29.30
CA SER A 543 23.62 -6.28 -27.88
C SER A 543 23.45 -5.08 -26.95
N ASN A 544 24.22 -4.00 -27.15
CA ASN A 544 24.10 -2.79 -26.30
C ASN A 544 22.74 -2.08 -26.51
N MET A 545 22.16 -2.13 -27.72
CA MET A 545 20.84 -1.54 -27.99
C MET A 545 19.69 -2.35 -27.40
N LEU A 546 19.76 -3.69 -27.47
CA LEU A 546 18.68 -4.56 -26.98
C LEU A 546 18.44 -4.39 -25.48
N PHE A 547 19.52 -4.31 -24.69
CA PHE A 547 19.44 -4.17 -23.23
C PHE A 547 18.86 -2.85 -22.76
N PHE A 548 18.96 -1.78 -23.56
CA PHE A 548 18.30 -0.50 -23.26
C PHE A 548 16.90 -0.40 -23.83
N LEU A 549 16.69 -0.91 -25.05
CA LEU A 549 15.42 -0.77 -25.76
C LEU A 549 14.31 -1.61 -25.11
N VAL A 550 14.63 -2.82 -24.65
CA VAL A 550 13.63 -3.73 -24.05
C VAL A 550 12.99 -3.11 -22.78
N PRO A 551 13.75 -2.64 -21.77
CA PRO A 551 13.17 -1.96 -20.61
C PRO A 551 12.34 -0.72 -20.95
N ILE A 552 12.78 0.08 -21.94
CA ILE A 552 12.09 1.30 -22.33
C ILE A 552 10.76 0.98 -23.03
N ILE A 553 10.74 -0.02 -23.92
CA ILE A 553 9.50 -0.49 -24.57
C ILE A 553 8.55 -1.03 -23.52
N ILE A 554 9.04 -1.85 -22.59
CA ILE A 554 8.25 -2.37 -21.47
C ILE A 554 7.62 -1.21 -20.67
N ALA A 555 8.43 -0.22 -20.28
CA ALA A 555 7.94 0.95 -19.54
C ALA A 555 6.90 1.74 -20.33
N PHE A 556 7.11 1.94 -21.64
CA PHE A 556 6.16 2.65 -22.49
C PHE A 556 4.83 1.89 -22.63
N LEU A 557 4.87 0.59 -22.96
CA LEU A 557 3.67 -0.23 -23.05
C LEU A 557 2.94 -0.29 -21.71
N TRP A 558 3.70 -0.38 -20.61
CA TRP A 558 3.16 -0.38 -19.26
C TRP A 558 2.36 0.89 -18.94
N LEU A 559 2.84 2.05 -19.39
CA LEU A 559 2.21 3.35 -19.11
C LEU A 559 1.04 3.68 -20.04
N THR A 560 1.00 3.11 -21.24
CA THR A 560 0.06 3.49 -22.30
C THR A 560 -1.06 2.48 -22.55
N THR A 561 -0.93 1.26 -22.05
CA THR A 561 -1.88 0.17 -22.31
C THR A 561 -2.51 -0.35 -21.02
N ASN A 562 -3.60 -1.12 -21.16
CA ASN A 562 -4.24 -1.83 -20.06
C ASN A 562 -3.52 -3.12 -19.62
N LEU A 563 -2.25 -3.34 -20.05
CA LEU A 563 -1.46 -4.52 -19.65
C LEU A 563 -1.36 -4.68 -18.13
N ARG A 564 -1.48 -3.58 -17.37
CA ARG A 564 -1.51 -3.60 -15.90
C ARG A 564 -2.63 -4.46 -15.32
N ASN A 565 -3.77 -4.54 -16.01
CA ASN A 565 -4.96 -5.22 -15.52
C ASN A 565 -5.07 -6.68 -15.99
N THR A 566 -4.28 -7.07 -17.00
CA THR A 566 -4.29 -8.43 -17.57
C THR A 566 -3.17 -9.32 -17.04
N MET A 567 -2.07 -8.74 -16.55
CA MET A 567 -0.93 -9.51 -16.03
C MET A 567 -1.04 -9.83 -14.54
N SER A 568 -0.50 -10.99 -14.16
CA SER A 568 -0.36 -11.35 -12.75
C SER A 568 0.52 -10.35 -12.00
N PRO A 569 0.19 -10.02 -10.75
CA PRO A 569 0.94 -9.05 -9.94
C PRO A 569 2.43 -9.38 -9.79
N GLN A 570 2.80 -10.66 -9.67
CA GLN A 570 4.21 -11.07 -9.63
C GLN A 570 4.91 -10.74 -10.96
N SER A 571 4.29 -11.07 -12.10
CA SER A 571 4.85 -10.75 -13.42
C SER A 571 5.01 -9.25 -13.61
N ARG A 572 4.09 -8.44 -13.07
CA ARG A 572 4.17 -6.97 -13.14
C ARG A 572 5.39 -6.41 -12.41
N GLU A 573 5.66 -6.85 -11.18
CA GLU A 573 6.82 -6.38 -10.40
C GLU A 573 8.15 -6.83 -11.03
N ILE A 574 8.21 -8.07 -11.52
CA ILE A 574 9.40 -8.58 -12.23
C ILE A 574 9.66 -7.78 -13.51
N LEU A 575 8.63 -7.56 -14.33
CA LEU A 575 8.76 -6.93 -15.65
C LEU A 575 9.09 -5.43 -15.54
N THR A 576 8.57 -4.74 -14.53
CA THR A 576 8.76 -3.29 -14.36
C THR A 576 9.88 -2.91 -13.39
N GLY A 577 10.39 -3.85 -12.61
CA GLY A 577 11.43 -3.61 -11.59
C GLY A 577 12.69 -4.43 -11.81
N VAL A 578 12.60 -5.74 -11.54
CA VAL A 578 13.75 -6.67 -11.54
C VAL A 578 14.42 -6.75 -12.91
N LEU A 579 13.64 -7.03 -13.96
CA LEU A 579 14.16 -7.25 -15.30
C LEU A 579 14.86 -6.00 -15.87
N PRO A 580 14.27 -4.79 -15.84
CA PRO A 580 14.95 -3.56 -16.22
C PRO A 580 16.29 -3.36 -15.49
N THR A 581 16.30 -3.58 -14.17
CA THR A 581 17.50 -3.41 -13.35
C THR A 581 18.62 -4.34 -13.82
N LEU A 582 18.32 -5.63 -14.01
CA LEU A 582 19.29 -6.61 -14.53
C LEU A 582 19.78 -6.26 -15.94
N LEU A 583 18.88 -5.88 -16.85
CA LEU A 583 19.26 -5.55 -18.23
C LEU A 583 20.20 -4.33 -18.27
N PHE A 584 19.95 -3.30 -17.45
CA PHE A 584 20.84 -2.15 -17.34
C PHE A 584 22.20 -2.52 -16.74
N SER A 585 22.24 -3.32 -15.67
CA SER A 585 23.50 -3.74 -15.05
C SER A 585 24.35 -4.63 -15.96
N VAL A 586 23.72 -5.58 -16.67
CA VAL A 586 24.38 -6.41 -17.69
C VAL A 586 24.93 -5.52 -18.81
N ASN A 587 24.19 -4.49 -19.21
CA ASN A 587 24.68 -3.56 -20.21
C ASN A 587 25.93 -2.81 -19.76
N SER A 588 25.90 -2.23 -18.55
CA SER A 588 27.03 -1.52 -17.95
C SER A 588 28.26 -2.42 -17.76
N LEU A 589 28.06 -3.72 -17.48
CA LEU A 589 29.14 -4.72 -17.40
C LEU A 589 29.78 -4.98 -18.77
N ILE A 590 28.97 -5.10 -19.81
CA ILE A 590 29.40 -5.48 -21.15
C ILE A 590 30.11 -4.32 -21.87
N ASN A 591 29.73 -3.07 -21.61
CA ASN A 591 30.25 -1.88 -22.31
C ASN A 591 31.79 -1.76 -22.31
N PRO A 592 32.51 -1.88 -21.17
CA PRO A 592 33.98 -1.92 -21.16
C PRO A 592 34.56 -2.99 -22.10
N LEU A 593 33.99 -4.19 -22.08
CA LEU A 593 34.46 -5.35 -22.85
C LEU A 593 34.29 -5.12 -24.35
N LEU A 594 33.21 -4.44 -24.72
CA LEU A 594 32.88 -4.10 -26.09
C LEU A 594 33.75 -2.95 -26.62
N TYR A 595 33.82 -1.83 -25.90
CA TYR A 595 34.41 -0.60 -26.43
C TYR A 595 35.90 -0.44 -26.08
N ALA A 596 36.27 -0.64 -24.82
CA ALA A 596 37.62 -0.35 -24.34
C ALA A 596 38.57 -1.53 -24.55
N PHE A 597 38.22 -2.73 -24.06
CA PHE A 597 39.10 -3.90 -24.14
C PHE A 597 39.29 -4.45 -25.55
N ARG A 598 38.48 -4.03 -26.53
CA ARG A 598 38.75 -4.31 -27.94
C ARG A 598 39.70 -3.31 -28.60
N ALA A 599 39.88 -2.12 -28.04
CA ALA A 599 40.74 -1.10 -28.63
C ALA A 599 42.23 -1.41 -28.41
N GLU A 600 42.98 -1.61 -29.49
CA GLU A 600 44.43 -1.93 -29.42
C GLU A 600 45.24 -0.88 -28.66
N LYS A 601 44.89 0.41 -28.81
CA LYS A 601 45.54 1.50 -28.05
C LYS A 601 45.33 1.33 -26.55
N PHE A 602 44.15 0.88 -26.13
CA PHE A 602 43.81 0.68 -24.73
C PHE A 602 44.55 -0.54 -24.15
N LYS A 603 44.55 -1.67 -24.86
CA LYS A 603 45.32 -2.87 -24.49
C LYS A 603 46.81 -2.57 -24.28
N LYS A 604 47.41 -1.82 -25.22
CA LYS A 604 48.82 -1.40 -25.11
C LYS A 604 49.06 -0.52 -23.88
N ALA A 605 48.16 0.41 -23.59
CA ALA A 605 48.26 1.26 -22.41
C ALA A 605 48.15 0.47 -21.09
N ILE A 606 47.26 -0.53 -21.03
CA ILE A 606 47.16 -1.44 -19.89
C ILE A 606 48.45 -2.22 -19.72
N LYS A 607 48.95 -2.85 -20.79
CA LYS A 607 50.18 -3.65 -20.75
C LYS A 607 51.35 -2.82 -20.19
N LEU A 608 51.57 -1.62 -20.72
CA LEU A 608 52.61 -0.70 -20.22
C LEU A 608 52.44 -0.34 -18.74
N LYS A 609 51.21 -0.17 -18.25
CA LYS A 609 50.95 0.11 -16.84
C LYS A 609 51.22 -1.11 -15.96
N ILE A 610 50.81 -2.30 -16.39
CA ILE A 610 51.08 -3.55 -15.68
C ILE A 610 52.59 -3.80 -15.62
N ASP A 611 53.29 -3.68 -16.74
CA ASP A 611 54.75 -3.85 -16.81
C ASP A 611 55.46 -2.88 -15.84
N ASN A 612 55.05 -1.61 -15.79
CA ASN A 612 55.60 -0.63 -14.86
C ASN A 612 55.31 -0.94 -13.37
N ILE A 613 54.14 -1.50 -13.05
CA ILE A 613 53.80 -1.93 -11.69
C ILE A 613 54.64 -3.14 -11.29
N CYS A 614 54.80 -4.12 -12.18
CA CYS A 614 55.64 -5.30 -11.97
C CYS A 614 57.11 -4.91 -11.79
N LEU A 615 57.63 -3.98 -12.61
CA LEU A 615 58.99 -3.46 -12.48
C LEU A 615 59.19 -2.68 -11.16
N ARG A 616 58.18 -1.93 -10.69
CA ARG A 616 58.24 -1.27 -9.37
C ARG A 616 58.24 -2.28 -8.22
N LYS A 617 57.45 -3.35 -8.29
CA LYS A 617 57.50 -4.45 -7.31
C LYS A 617 58.85 -5.16 -7.33
N GLY A 618 59.42 -5.41 -8.51
CA GLY A 618 60.76 -6.00 -8.66
C GLY A 618 61.90 -5.11 -8.16
N ARG A 619 61.79 -3.78 -8.31
CA ARG A 619 62.74 -2.81 -7.72
C ARG A 619 62.58 -2.69 -6.20
N SER A 620 61.34 -2.78 -5.69
CA SER A 620 61.08 -2.74 -4.25
C SER A 620 61.59 -3.99 -3.53
N SER A 621 61.49 -5.18 -4.17
CA SER A 621 62.07 -6.41 -3.64
C SER A 621 63.60 -6.47 -3.82
N SER A 622 64.16 -5.90 -4.90
CA SER A 622 65.62 -5.76 -5.02
C SER A 622 66.21 -4.77 -4.01
N LEU A 623 65.47 -3.70 -3.68
CA LEU A 623 65.87 -2.72 -2.67
C LEU A 623 65.73 -3.30 -1.25
N SER A 624 64.69 -4.09 -0.94
CA SER A 624 64.62 -4.79 0.34
C SER A 624 65.72 -5.84 0.48
N ASN A 625 66.10 -6.52 -0.62
CA ASN A 625 67.22 -7.47 -0.64
C ASN A 625 68.59 -6.79 -0.56
N SER A 626 68.77 -5.56 -1.07
CA SER A 626 70.01 -4.81 -0.90
C SER A 626 70.12 -4.19 0.50
N LEU A 627 69.00 -3.78 1.10
CA LEU A 627 68.93 -3.33 2.49
C LEU A 627 69.17 -4.50 3.47
N SER A 628 68.66 -5.71 3.21
CA SER A 628 68.96 -6.88 4.04
C SER A 628 70.42 -7.34 3.88
N HIS A 629 71.04 -7.22 2.69
CA HIS A 629 72.47 -7.42 2.49
C HIS A 629 73.35 -6.34 3.16
N GLN A 630 72.91 -5.08 3.18
CA GLN A 630 73.61 -4.02 3.92
C GLN A 630 73.47 -4.18 5.44
N VAL A 631 72.33 -4.66 5.94
CA VAL A 631 72.12 -4.92 7.38
C VAL A 631 72.91 -6.16 7.84
N THR A 632 72.99 -7.22 7.04
CA THR A 632 73.84 -8.38 7.34
C THR A 632 75.33 -8.06 7.30
N ASN A 633 75.80 -7.21 6.37
CA ASN A 633 77.20 -6.77 6.36
C ASN A 633 77.53 -5.79 7.50
N LYS A 634 76.56 -5.00 7.98
CA LYS A 634 76.75 -4.09 9.13
C LYS A 634 76.70 -4.81 10.48
N LEU A 635 76.06 -5.97 10.56
CA LEU A 635 76.10 -6.87 11.72
C LEU A 635 77.37 -7.74 11.75
N ARG A 636 77.98 -8.05 10.59
CA ARG A 636 79.23 -8.82 10.50
C ARG A 636 80.50 -8.00 10.77
N GLY A 637 80.41 -6.67 10.76
CA GLY A 637 81.52 -5.74 11.03
C GLY A 637 81.70 -5.32 12.50
N ARG A 638 80.95 -5.93 13.43
CA ARG A 638 81.03 -5.65 14.88
C ARG A 638 81.12 -6.95 15.69
N THR A 639 82.19 -7.71 15.47
CA THR A 639 82.66 -8.69 16.46
C THR A 639 84.19 -8.81 16.37
N ILE A 640 84.83 -8.03 17.24
CA ILE A 640 85.98 -8.37 18.10
C ILE A 640 87.16 -9.11 17.44
N SER A 641 88.28 -8.38 17.39
CA SER A 641 89.63 -8.94 17.41
C SER A 641 89.90 -9.72 18.70
N SER A 642 90.37 -10.96 18.57
CA SER A 642 91.37 -11.56 19.46
C SER A 642 91.90 -12.87 18.87
N ASP A 643 93.18 -12.82 18.48
CA ASP A 643 94.21 -13.83 18.75
C ASP A 643 94.14 -15.27 18.19
N VAL A 644 95.25 -15.59 17.49
CA VAL A 644 96.12 -16.77 17.71
C VAL A 644 95.93 -18.03 16.82
N ILE A 645 97.00 -18.25 16.04
CA ILE A 645 97.65 -19.51 15.59
C ILE A 645 96.99 -20.36 14.49
N GLY A 646 97.73 -20.46 13.38
CA GLY A 646 98.19 -21.77 12.88
C GLY A 646 97.58 -22.25 11.57
N ASN A 647 98.45 -22.31 10.54
CA ASN A 647 98.66 -23.44 9.62
C ASN A 647 97.41 -24.17 9.07
N GLN A 648 97.22 -24.40 7.77
CA GLN A 648 98.15 -24.70 6.67
C GLN A 648 97.27 -24.93 5.42
N LEU A 649 97.83 -24.65 4.23
CA LEU A 649 97.78 -25.46 2.98
C LEU A 649 96.40 -25.99 2.50
N THR A 650 95.93 -25.85 1.24
CA THR A 650 96.62 -25.87 -0.06
C THR A 650 95.62 -25.65 -1.21
N ALA A 651 96.13 -25.01 -2.28
CA ALA A 651 95.92 -25.28 -3.72
C ALA A 651 94.49 -25.35 -4.34
N ASN A 652 94.05 -24.26 -4.98
CA ASN A 652 94.11 -23.96 -6.43
C ASN A 652 94.04 -25.14 -7.46
N PRO A 653 93.74 -24.90 -8.76
CA PRO A 653 92.43 -24.60 -9.37
C PRO A 653 92.16 -25.45 -10.64
N GLY A 654 90.99 -25.29 -11.27
CA GLY A 654 90.91 -25.34 -12.74
C GLY A 654 89.85 -26.26 -13.38
N PRO A 655 89.59 -26.06 -14.69
CA PRO A 655 88.24 -26.09 -15.27
C PRO A 655 88.08 -27.09 -16.44
N LYS A 656 86.83 -27.34 -16.90
CA LYS A 656 86.39 -27.60 -18.31
C LYS A 656 84.94 -28.15 -18.31
N LYS A 657 84.02 -27.50 -19.04
CA LYS A 657 83.49 -27.91 -20.38
C LYS A 657 83.12 -29.40 -20.45
N THR A 658 81.85 -29.73 -20.68
CA THR A 658 81.26 -30.02 -22.01
C THR A 658 79.79 -30.45 -21.91
N ASP A 659 79.12 -30.32 -23.05
CA ASP A 659 77.74 -30.64 -23.40
C ASP A 659 77.18 -31.98 -22.93
N GLY A 660 75.84 -32.04 -22.86
CA GLY A 660 75.08 -33.27 -22.65
C GLY A 660 73.59 -33.03 -22.81
N GLN A 661 73.12 -33.24 -24.04
CA GLN A 661 71.72 -33.33 -24.46
C GLN A 661 70.89 -34.37 -23.69
N LEU A 662 69.58 -34.24 -23.89
CA LEU A 662 68.47 -35.22 -23.81
C LEU A 662 67.65 -35.29 -22.52
N GLY A 663 66.34 -35.15 -22.70
CA GLY A 663 65.33 -35.46 -21.69
C GLY A 663 63.99 -34.79 -21.94
N THR A 664 63.28 -35.20 -23.00
CA THR A 664 61.80 -35.27 -23.02
C THR A 664 61.28 -35.74 -21.65
N THR A 665 60.18 -35.24 -21.08
CA THR A 665 58.80 -35.64 -21.42
C THR A 665 57.81 -34.78 -20.63
N ARG A 666 56.64 -34.54 -21.26
CA ARG A 666 55.35 -34.06 -20.74
C ARG A 666 55.01 -34.48 -19.30
N ILE A 667 54.33 -33.63 -18.52
CA ILE A 667 52.86 -33.42 -18.50
C ILE A 667 52.59 -31.94 -18.19
#